data_AF-A0A0G0H4D8-F1
#
_entry.id   AF-A0A0G0H4D8-F1
#
_cell.length_a   1.000
_cell.length_b   1.000
_cell.length_c   1.000
_cell.angle_alpha   90.00
_cell.angle_beta   90.00
_cell.angle_gamma   90.00
#
_symmetry.space_group_name_H-M   'P 1'
#
loop_
_entity.id
_entity.type
_entity.pdbx_description
1 polymer ?
#
loop_
_entity_poly.entity_id
_entity_poly.type
_entity_poly.pdbx_seq_one_letter_code
_entity_poly.pdbx_strand_id
1 'polypeptide(L)'
;MTYNTTDIAYIASKTSTSVWNLVTKTGAIPADITDSTVVSIKHEYTSLSAAVTGSVDANHLNTTDLVTGNYQLNFPCYYDSAADTTAVTVSGYTTGVSNFIKIYTPNNTTTEANNSQRHQGKWDDGKYRIESSAEYGQILEVSEEYVTIDGLQIANSGSKVNQSKGIRENMAASASTDIKISNNIIRATGSGTPGAMTNGIQFNAGRSYKVWNNIIYGWYTGMTTGYQNSTAVNHLFYNNTLINNTGIGLAIGGGAVPYIAVYNNISSGNGTDFSLANVDQSGNNISFDATSPNVSFQGKNVSFADATNKDFHLSISDTSARNSGSDLSADSNLPITTDIDGQARPTGVGVVDIGADEAATAIFYSVGQNTNDHKTGTPTVTIASGVGTFSVAQTATNMGVGDKVTYNGATVAYISEKISTSQWKLITATGGVPADSTGSTVVSIAHAFVSFMQAIGNGANAIADSSHLNTANLVTGNYQVNLPGYYDTGAINVGLTMSTNLVTSSSNYIKMYAPSNTSTELNQSQRHQGKWDDSKFAIDGNFGFSLNISNTIIDGIQFNIGPNGLYISSGAKNIKISSNIIKSSYGANYGIRVDGAGTSNNDNVYVLNNIIYGCVNGIARYYDGGGKKIYVYNNIVYGSTANGIRNMDSGVLMVAKNNIVQNVPDGYVGNFDAASNYNISDLATDAPGANSKNSTTVSFVDTTNKNFHLASTDTAAKGAGLDLQHDSIFAFDTDIDGQVRVNPWDIGADQFSDTVLQTQQSSPNLDAGLVGHWTFDGDDTSGTVTKDVSGNGNNGTISGATVTPGKLGQGMSFGGVTNVVSSNTTNSGNFTVSAWIKTAGSGGASPYIATATNNAWYWIAEYGGGVMKFYNGTAWTTDTSKRVSDGAWHYVSYTGDGTNIRGYIDGVLDTTDALANPAAMTGLQIGRRSTVFGYVGIIDDFRLYNRALSASEIGQLYNQGQTTMQTSQNSKSTNGLVGLWSFDGPDIFGTTAYDRSGLGNNGTISGATVTPGKVGQGLIFDGVDGYVEKTDNSSFDSYLQNLTISGWVKTTVTGESLVIGQYNTDSNGRAFALEVSGGKIRMIVSKNGIYDTGTFSQPDSVSNINNGSWHYFSVTYHYITDGTSQMSVYIDGNLETSISNAVGPIFNSSAPLRMGRSANDGIKFAGQLDEVRIYNRALSAAEISNLYNTGKVEMRR
;
A
#
# COMPACT_ATOMS: atom_id res chain seq x y z
N MET A 1 -2.90 48.27 -17.62
CA MET A 1 -1.71 49.08 -17.20
C MET A 1 -2.02 50.52 -17.49
N THR A 2 -1.85 51.41 -16.51
CA THR A 2 -1.95 52.86 -16.72
C THR A 2 -0.55 53.47 -16.69
N TYR A 3 -0.21 54.28 -17.69
CA TYR A 3 1.05 55.00 -17.80
C TYR A 3 0.81 56.46 -18.21
N ASN A 4 1.80 57.34 -18.02
CA ASN A 4 1.67 58.79 -18.33
C ASN A 4 0.38 59.42 -17.77
N THR A 5 0.05 59.11 -16.52
CA THR A 5 -1.17 59.53 -15.78
C THR A 5 -2.51 59.02 -16.28
N THR A 6 -2.75 58.90 -17.60
CA THR A 6 -4.07 58.52 -18.16
C THR A 6 -4.04 57.49 -19.27
N ASP A 7 -2.90 57.17 -19.86
CA ASP A 7 -2.83 56.25 -20.99
C ASP A 7 -2.99 54.81 -20.52
N ILE A 8 -3.74 54.00 -21.28
CA ILE A 8 -4.08 52.62 -20.92
C ILE A 8 -3.58 51.66 -22.00
N ALA A 9 -2.86 50.63 -21.57
CA ALA A 9 -2.53 49.46 -22.38
C ALA A 9 -2.80 48.16 -21.60
N TYR A 10 -3.02 47.08 -22.34
CA TYR A 10 -3.34 45.75 -21.83
C TYR A 10 -2.20 44.79 -22.12
N ILE A 11 -1.95 43.86 -21.20
CA ILE A 11 -0.89 42.87 -21.34
C ILE A 11 -1.43 41.72 -22.20
N ALA A 12 -0.77 41.43 -23.32
CA ALA A 12 -1.14 40.35 -24.22
C ALA A 12 -0.28 39.10 -24.01
N SER A 13 1.02 39.26 -23.76
CA SER A 13 1.95 38.15 -23.51
C SER A 13 3.26 38.66 -22.88
N LYS A 14 4.23 37.78 -22.64
CA LYS A 14 5.58 38.13 -22.18
C LYS A 14 6.68 37.31 -22.84
N THR A 15 7.91 37.81 -22.73
CA THR A 15 9.13 37.07 -23.09
C THR A 15 10.06 36.89 -21.89
N SER A 16 9.89 37.68 -20.84
CA SER A 16 10.59 37.54 -19.56
C SER A 16 9.74 38.11 -18.42
N THR A 17 10.25 38.08 -17.18
CA THR A 17 9.58 38.74 -16.04
C THR A 17 9.57 40.27 -16.15
N SER A 18 10.42 40.86 -16.98
CA SER A 18 10.56 42.30 -17.18
C SER A 18 10.13 42.81 -18.56
N VAL A 19 9.83 41.91 -19.52
CA VAL A 19 9.49 42.27 -20.90
C VAL A 19 8.14 41.66 -21.28
N TRP A 20 7.16 42.54 -21.52
CA TRP A 20 5.76 42.21 -21.78
C TRP A 20 5.29 42.86 -23.08
N ASN A 21 4.53 42.12 -23.88
CA ASN A 21 3.87 42.63 -25.07
C ASN A 21 2.56 43.29 -24.66
N LEU A 22 2.35 44.51 -25.13
CA LEU A 22 1.19 45.33 -24.80
C LEU A 22 0.31 45.55 -26.04
N VAL A 23 -0.99 45.69 -25.81
CA VAL A 23 -1.99 46.03 -26.82
C VAL A 23 -2.90 47.15 -26.32
N THR A 24 -3.47 47.90 -27.25
CA THR A 24 -4.59 48.81 -26.97
C THR A 24 -5.88 48.03 -26.74
N LYS A 25 -6.95 48.72 -26.33
CA LYS A 25 -8.28 48.10 -26.14
C LYS A 25 -8.86 47.39 -27.37
N THR A 26 -8.38 47.71 -28.58
CA THR A 26 -8.78 47.07 -29.84
C THR A 26 -7.72 46.11 -30.40
N GLY A 27 -6.70 45.77 -29.61
CA GLY A 27 -5.64 44.83 -30.02
C GLY A 27 -4.49 45.42 -30.85
N ALA A 28 -4.50 46.72 -31.17
CA ALA A 28 -3.41 47.36 -31.90
C ALA A 28 -2.17 47.57 -31.01
N ILE A 29 -0.99 47.66 -31.61
CA ILE A 29 0.26 47.99 -30.91
C ILE A 29 0.15 49.44 -30.37
N PRO A 30 0.35 49.68 -29.05
CA PRO A 30 0.39 51.03 -28.50
C PRO A 30 1.50 51.86 -29.12
N ALA A 31 1.37 53.19 -29.10
CA ALA A 31 2.42 54.07 -29.62
C ALA A 31 3.74 53.91 -28.85
N ASP A 32 4.86 53.99 -29.57
CA ASP A 32 6.20 53.94 -28.97
C ASP A 32 6.40 55.10 -27.99
N ILE A 33 6.88 54.77 -26.80
CA ILE A 33 7.18 55.71 -25.72
C ILE A 33 8.50 55.30 -25.04
N THR A 34 9.17 56.26 -24.39
CA THR A 34 10.44 56.02 -23.68
C THR A 34 10.33 56.58 -22.26
N ASP A 35 10.88 55.88 -21.26
CA ASP A 35 10.98 56.29 -19.86
C ASP A 35 9.69 56.81 -19.20
N SER A 36 8.54 56.34 -19.67
CA SER A 36 7.23 56.71 -19.12
C SER A 36 6.99 56.07 -17.76
N THR A 37 6.40 56.83 -16.83
CA THR A 37 6.07 56.32 -15.49
C THR A 37 4.85 55.40 -15.55
N VAL A 38 4.99 54.20 -15.01
CA VAL A 38 3.88 53.26 -14.80
C VAL A 38 3.14 53.64 -13.52
N VAL A 39 1.88 54.02 -13.66
CA VAL A 39 1.02 54.47 -12.55
C VAL A 39 0.41 53.27 -11.83
N SER A 40 -0.11 52.29 -12.58
CA SER A 40 -0.68 51.08 -12.01
C SER A 40 -0.70 49.91 -12.98
N ILE A 41 -0.67 48.70 -12.42
CA ILE A 41 -0.98 47.44 -13.10
C ILE A 41 -2.02 46.75 -12.23
N LYS A 42 -3.20 46.51 -12.78
CA LYS A 42 -4.35 45.92 -12.09
C LYS A 42 -5.20 45.11 -13.06
N HIS A 43 -6.03 44.23 -12.53
CA HIS A 43 -7.12 43.61 -13.28
C HIS A 43 -8.18 44.67 -13.62
N GLU A 44 -8.69 44.62 -14.85
CA GLU A 44 -9.70 45.58 -15.32
C GLU A 44 -11.07 45.32 -14.67
N TYR A 45 -11.39 44.05 -14.46
CA TYR A 45 -12.65 43.59 -13.90
C TYR A 45 -12.39 42.73 -12.66
N THR A 46 -13.31 42.80 -11.70
CA THR A 46 -13.27 42.03 -10.44
C THR A 46 -13.96 40.67 -10.52
N SER A 47 -14.69 40.40 -11.62
CA SER A 47 -15.36 39.13 -11.90
C SER A 47 -15.45 38.89 -13.41
N LEU A 48 -15.61 37.64 -13.81
CA LEU A 48 -15.82 37.28 -15.21
C LEU A 48 -17.16 37.82 -15.72
N SER A 49 -18.21 37.82 -14.90
CA SER A 49 -19.51 38.40 -15.27
C SER A 49 -19.39 39.90 -15.59
N ALA A 50 -18.60 40.64 -14.81
CA ALA A 50 -18.34 42.06 -15.07
C ALA A 50 -17.53 42.24 -16.36
N ALA A 51 -16.54 41.37 -16.63
CA ALA A 51 -15.73 41.44 -17.85
C ALA A 51 -16.57 41.21 -19.11
N VAL A 52 -17.43 40.19 -19.11
CA VAL A 52 -18.34 39.90 -20.23
C VAL A 52 -19.26 41.09 -20.49
N THR A 53 -19.88 41.66 -19.46
CA THR A 53 -20.82 42.78 -19.66
C THR A 53 -20.10 44.10 -20.01
N GLY A 54 -18.95 44.37 -19.40
CA GLY A 54 -18.25 45.66 -19.51
C GLY A 54 -17.42 45.84 -20.79
N SER A 55 -17.05 44.74 -21.46
CA SER A 55 -16.15 44.78 -22.62
C SER A 55 -16.70 45.58 -23.82
N VAL A 56 -18.01 45.85 -23.84
CA VAL A 56 -18.71 46.48 -24.97
C VAL A 56 -18.98 47.97 -24.77
N ASP A 57 -18.49 48.57 -23.67
CA ASP A 57 -18.69 50.00 -23.41
C ASP A 57 -17.78 50.91 -24.26
N ALA A 58 -18.02 52.22 -24.20
CA ALA A 58 -17.27 53.24 -24.94
C ALA A 58 -15.77 53.31 -24.58
N ASN A 59 -15.40 52.87 -23.38
CA ASN A 59 -14.02 52.85 -22.89
C ASN A 59 -13.28 51.59 -23.34
N HIS A 60 -13.99 50.54 -23.76
CA HIS A 60 -13.47 49.27 -24.24
C HIS A 60 -13.75 49.08 -25.75
N LEU A 61 -14.22 47.89 -26.16
CA LEU A 61 -14.37 47.50 -27.55
C LEU A 61 -15.46 48.31 -28.27
N ASN A 62 -16.46 48.81 -27.52
CA ASN A 62 -17.57 49.63 -28.01
C ASN A 62 -18.39 48.99 -29.16
N THR A 63 -18.33 47.67 -29.28
CA THR A 63 -19.12 46.87 -30.23
C THR A 63 -19.26 45.45 -29.70
N THR A 64 -20.37 44.81 -30.03
CA THR A 64 -20.56 43.37 -29.79
C THR A 64 -20.33 42.53 -31.05
N ASP A 65 -20.17 43.17 -32.21
CA ASP A 65 -19.89 42.50 -33.49
C ASP A 65 -18.38 42.28 -33.66
N LEU A 66 -17.91 41.10 -33.22
CA LEU A 66 -16.51 40.71 -33.31
C LEU A 66 -16.10 40.37 -34.75
N VAL A 67 -17.04 39.99 -35.61
CA VAL A 67 -16.78 39.62 -37.00
C VAL A 67 -16.49 40.86 -37.82
N THR A 68 -17.40 41.84 -37.83
CA THR A 68 -17.21 43.10 -38.55
C THR A 68 -16.03 43.89 -37.99
N GLY A 69 -15.84 43.83 -36.66
CA GLY A 69 -14.69 44.45 -35.98
C GLY A 69 -13.37 43.71 -36.18
N ASN A 70 -13.40 42.47 -36.68
CA ASN A 70 -12.27 41.56 -36.78
C ASN A 70 -11.50 41.39 -35.45
N TYR A 71 -12.22 41.08 -34.37
CA TYR A 71 -11.68 40.94 -33.03
C TYR A 71 -11.74 39.50 -32.51
N GLN A 72 -10.82 39.17 -31.61
CA GLN A 72 -10.90 37.99 -30.74
C GLN A 72 -10.98 38.50 -29.30
N LEU A 73 -11.99 38.06 -28.56
CA LEU A 73 -12.21 38.52 -27.20
C LEU A 73 -11.71 37.47 -26.21
N ASN A 74 -10.62 37.77 -25.51
CA ASN A 74 -9.95 36.85 -24.59
C ASN A 74 -10.16 37.32 -23.14
N PHE A 75 -10.70 36.43 -22.31
CA PHE A 75 -10.91 36.61 -20.88
C PHE A 75 -9.96 35.70 -20.08
N PRO A 76 -8.70 36.13 -19.87
CA PRO A 76 -7.79 35.44 -18.97
C PRO A 76 -8.21 35.66 -17.51
N CYS A 77 -8.48 34.59 -16.80
CA CYS A 77 -8.99 34.61 -15.43
C CYS A 77 -7.86 34.36 -14.42
N TYR A 78 -7.77 35.20 -13.38
CA TYR A 78 -6.69 35.19 -12.39
C TYR A 78 -7.25 35.06 -10.98
N TYR A 79 -6.56 34.28 -10.14
CA TYR A 79 -6.86 34.19 -8.72
C TYR A 79 -6.15 35.30 -7.94
N ASP A 80 -6.94 36.08 -7.20
CA ASP A 80 -6.42 37.09 -6.29
C ASP A 80 -6.48 36.62 -4.83
N SER A 81 -7.68 36.34 -4.32
CA SER A 81 -7.89 36.05 -2.89
C SER A 81 -9.04 35.13 -2.55
N ALA A 82 -10.05 35.00 -3.41
CA ALA A 82 -11.25 34.20 -3.17
C ALA A 82 -11.91 33.77 -4.49
N ALA A 83 -12.97 32.97 -4.39
CA ALA A 83 -13.79 32.57 -5.52
C ALA A 83 -14.53 33.76 -6.17
N ASP A 84 -14.72 33.70 -7.48
CA ASP A 84 -15.74 34.49 -8.16
C ASP A 84 -17.11 33.89 -7.83
N THR A 85 -17.98 34.65 -7.17
CA THR A 85 -19.28 34.14 -6.69
C THR A 85 -20.45 34.52 -7.60
N THR A 86 -20.16 35.23 -8.70
CA THR A 86 -21.20 35.73 -9.62
C THR A 86 -21.38 34.76 -10.77
N ALA A 87 -22.61 34.31 -10.99
CA ALA A 87 -22.95 33.53 -12.19
C ALA A 87 -22.70 34.36 -13.46
N VAL A 88 -22.27 33.71 -14.53
CA VAL A 88 -21.83 34.35 -15.77
C VAL A 88 -22.76 33.97 -16.90
N THR A 89 -23.13 34.95 -17.73
CA THR A 89 -23.89 34.73 -18.98
C THR A 89 -23.16 35.40 -20.14
N VAL A 90 -22.68 34.60 -21.08
CA VAL A 90 -22.03 35.06 -22.31
C VAL A 90 -23.10 35.20 -23.38
N SER A 91 -23.52 36.45 -23.65
CA SER A 91 -24.59 36.74 -24.60
C SER A 91 -24.47 38.15 -25.21
N GLY A 92 -25.09 38.37 -26.38
CA GLY A 92 -25.18 39.64 -27.08
C GLY A 92 -24.10 39.90 -28.14
N TYR A 93 -23.26 38.92 -28.48
CA TYR A 93 -22.14 39.06 -29.40
C TYR A 93 -22.43 38.49 -30.80
N THR A 94 -21.78 39.04 -31.81
CA THR A 94 -21.66 38.37 -33.12
C THR A 94 -20.28 37.75 -33.21
N THR A 95 -20.22 36.41 -33.24
CA THR A 95 -18.96 35.65 -33.25
C THR A 95 -18.76 34.88 -34.56
N GLY A 96 -17.54 34.43 -34.82
CA GLY A 96 -17.20 33.66 -36.01
C GLY A 96 -15.97 32.78 -35.79
N VAL A 97 -15.67 31.89 -36.74
CA VAL A 97 -14.54 30.93 -36.64
C VAL A 97 -13.18 31.60 -36.37
N SER A 98 -12.96 32.80 -36.88
CA SER A 98 -11.74 33.61 -36.65
C SER A 98 -11.91 34.68 -35.56
N ASN A 99 -13.14 34.90 -35.10
CA ASN A 99 -13.57 36.01 -34.23
C ASN A 99 -14.41 35.48 -33.07
N PHE A 100 -13.73 34.77 -32.15
CA PHE A 100 -14.35 34.01 -31.08
C PHE A 100 -14.18 34.68 -29.70
N ILE A 101 -14.90 34.14 -28.72
CA ILE A 101 -14.69 34.43 -27.30
C ILE A 101 -13.91 33.28 -26.67
N LYS A 102 -12.84 33.58 -25.93
CA LYS A 102 -12.08 32.59 -25.15
C LYS A 102 -12.02 32.97 -23.68
N ILE A 103 -12.55 32.12 -22.82
CA ILE A 103 -12.49 32.24 -21.38
C ILE A 103 -11.53 31.18 -20.87
N TYR A 104 -10.47 31.57 -20.18
CA TYR A 104 -9.45 30.61 -19.78
C TYR A 104 -8.64 31.05 -18.56
N THR A 105 -8.05 30.08 -17.87
CA THR A 105 -6.96 30.37 -16.92
C THR A 105 -5.61 30.29 -17.62
N PRO A 106 -4.79 31.36 -17.60
CA PRO A 106 -3.42 31.34 -18.10
C PRO A 106 -2.60 30.24 -17.42
N ASN A 107 -1.90 29.41 -18.19
CA ASN A 107 -1.05 28.34 -17.64
C ASN A 107 0.40 28.42 -18.09
N ASN A 108 0.69 29.09 -19.21
CA ASN A 108 2.05 29.18 -19.72
C ASN A 108 2.83 30.24 -18.94
N THR A 109 3.72 29.80 -18.05
CA THR A 109 4.53 30.69 -17.22
C THR A 109 5.67 31.38 -17.97
N THR A 110 5.94 30.97 -19.22
CA THR A 110 6.93 31.59 -20.09
C THR A 110 6.31 32.72 -20.90
N THR A 111 5.08 32.58 -21.38
CA THR A 111 4.48 33.52 -22.34
C THR A 111 3.22 34.25 -21.85
N GLU A 112 2.49 33.75 -20.85
CA GLU A 112 1.20 34.33 -20.45
C GLU A 112 1.20 34.96 -19.06
N ALA A 113 1.80 34.30 -18.07
CA ALA A 113 1.76 34.73 -16.67
C ALA A 113 3.07 34.43 -15.93
N ASN A 114 3.27 35.02 -14.75
CA ASN A 114 4.42 34.65 -13.91
C ASN A 114 4.18 33.35 -13.13
N ASN A 115 2.93 33.06 -12.80
CA ASN A 115 2.49 31.83 -12.14
C ASN A 115 1.27 31.29 -12.88
N SER A 116 1.19 29.97 -13.06
CA SER A 116 0.01 29.33 -13.64
C SER A 116 -1.23 29.60 -12.78
N GLN A 117 -2.31 30.05 -13.42
CA GLN A 117 -3.63 30.25 -12.82
C GLN A 117 -4.52 29.03 -12.96
N ARG A 118 -4.10 28.03 -13.74
CA ARG A 118 -4.79 26.77 -13.92
C ARG A 118 -4.55 25.84 -12.74
N HIS A 119 -5.55 25.02 -12.43
CA HIS A 119 -5.37 23.84 -11.59
C HIS A 119 -4.39 22.83 -12.24
N GLN A 120 -4.05 21.78 -11.50
CA GLN A 120 -3.22 20.66 -11.96
C GLN A 120 -4.04 19.39 -11.71
N GLY A 121 -5.11 19.19 -12.51
CA GLY A 121 -5.96 17.99 -12.44
C GLY A 121 -6.76 17.75 -11.14
N LYS A 122 -6.47 18.54 -10.10
CA LYS A 122 -7.09 18.50 -8.78
C LYS A 122 -7.60 19.88 -8.40
N TRP A 123 -8.72 19.90 -7.70
CA TRP A 123 -9.29 21.14 -7.20
C TRP A 123 -8.30 21.86 -6.25
N ASP A 124 -8.07 23.15 -6.50
CA ASP A 124 -7.14 24.00 -5.77
C ASP A 124 -7.80 25.36 -5.46
N ASP A 125 -8.04 25.63 -4.18
CA ASP A 125 -8.64 26.88 -3.72
C ASP A 125 -7.72 28.11 -3.92
N GLY A 126 -6.43 27.89 -4.22
CA GLY A 126 -5.47 28.92 -4.61
C GLY A 126 -5.44 29.22 -6.11
N LYS A 127 -6.38 28.68 -6.90
CA LYS A 127 -6.54 28.94 -8.34
C LYS A 127 -7.89 29.59 -8.65
N TYR A 128 -7.99 30.17 -9.85
CA TYR A 128 -9.21 30.89 -10.22
C TYR A 128 -10.37 29.89 -10.28
N ARG A 129 -11.50 30.29 -9.71
CA ARG A 129 -12.70 29.46 -9.66
C ARG A 129 -13.94 30.33 -9.65
N ILE A 130 -15.01 29.77 -10.21
CA ILE A 130 -16.36 30.32 -10.11
C ILE A 130 -17.14 29.40 -9.18
N GLU A 131 -17.64 29.94 -8.08
CA GLU A 131 -18.34 29.18 -7.06
C GLU A 131 -19.64 29.90 -6.67
N SER A 132 -20.77 29.35 -7.11
CA SER A 132 -22.08 29.93 -6.82
C SER A 132 -22.82 29.13 -5.75
N SER A 133 -23.39 29.84 -4.78
CA SER A 133 -24.29 29.30 -3.77
C SER A 133 -25.77 29.47 -4.12
N ALA A 134 -26.08 30.00 -5.31
CA ALA A 134 -27.45 30.27 -5.72
C ALA A 134 -28.28 28.98 -5.78
N GLU A 135 -29.43 29.00 -5.10
CA GLU A 135 -30.45 27.95 -5.24
C GLU A 135 -31.12 28.12 -6.60
N TYR A 136 -31.00 27.10 -7.47
CA TYR A 136 -31.51 27.09 -8.85
C TYR A 136 -30.80 28.08 -9.80
N GLY A 137 -29.94 27.55 -10.68
CA GLY A 137 -29.31 28.38 -11.71
C GLY A 137 -28.20 27.69 -12.49
N GLN A 138 -27.73 28.40 -13.52
CA GLN A 138 -26.52 28.07 -14.28
C GLN A 138 -25.36 28.86 -13.68
N ILE A 139 -24.19 28.25 -13.50
CA ILE A 139 -23.01 29.01 -13.05
C ILE A 139 -22.37 29.74 -14.23
N LEU A 140 -22.25 29.07 -15.37
CA LEU A 140 -21.77 29.64 -16.62
C LEU A 140 -22.73 29.28 -17.76
N GLU A 141 -23.49 30.26 -18.23
CA GLU A 141 -24.34 30.13 -19.42
C GLU A 141 -23.63 30.69 -20.66
N VAL A 142 -23.64 29.92 -21.75
CA VAL A 142 -23.10 30.31 -23.05
C VAL A 142 -24.23 30.39 -24.06
N SER A 143 -24.43 31.60 -24.61
CA SER A 143 -25.43 31.88 -25.63
C SER A 143 -24.80 32.39 -26.94
N GLU A 144 -23.53 32.06 -27.22
CA GLU A 144 -22.80 32.45 -28.43
C GLU A 144 -22.12 31.29 -29.18
N GLU A 145 -22.04 31.37 -30.52
CA GLU A 145 -21.72 30.23 -31.41
C GLU A 145 -20.26 29.75 -31.37
N TYR A 146 -19.30 30.67 -31.15
CA TYR A 146 -17.87 30.38 -31.16
C TYR A 146 -17.25 30.79 -29.82
N VAL A 147 -17.34 29.90 -28.83
CA VAL A 147 -16.84 30.11 -27.47
C VAL A 147 -15.93 28.97 -27.02
N THR A 148 -14.80 29.32 -26.42
CA THR A 148 -13.88 28.38 -25.77
C THR A 148 -13.85 28.63 -24.26
N ILE A 149 -13.99 27.57 -23.46
CA ILE A 149 -13.87 27.55 -22.01
C ILE A 149 -12.77 26.56 -21.64
N ASP A 150 -11.69 27.04 -21.01
CA ASP A 150 -10.49 26.23 -20.82
C ASP A 150 -9.80 26.44 -19.46
N GLY A 151 -9.62 25.38 -18.67
CA GLY A 151 -8.83 25.42 -17.43
C GLY A 151 -9.55 25.92 -16.18
N LEU A 152 -10.87 26.13 -16.25
CA LEU A 152 -11.63 26.71 -15.14
C LEU A 152 -11.97 25.66 -14.06
N GLN A 153 -12.12 26.15 -12.84
CA GLN A 153 -12.77 25.43 -11.75
C GLN A 153 -14.17 26.00 -11.54
N ILE A 154 -15.19 25.16 -11.57
CA ILE A 154 -16.60 25.57 -11.45
C ILE A 154 -17.27 24.72 -10.36
N ALA A 155 -17.85 25.38 -9.36
CA ALA A 155 -18.53 24.70 -8.25
C ALA A 155 -19.93 25.26 -7.96
N ASN A 156 -20.87 24.34 -7.75
CA ASN A 156 -22.12 24.65 -7.04
C ASN A 156 -21.98 24.31 -5.56
N SER A 157 -21.97 25.33 -4.71
CA SER A 157 -21.93 25.21 -3.25
C SER A 157 -23.28 25.44 -2.56
N GLY A 158 -24.33 25.74 -3.33
CA GLY A 158 -25.71 25.97 -2.86
C GLY A 158 -26.53 24.69 -2.66
N SER A 159 -27.86 24.79 -2.63
CA SER A 159 -28.71 23.59 -2.54
C SER A 159 -28.71 22.80 -3.86
N LYS A 160 -28.50 21.48 -3.81
CA LYS A 160 -28.44 20.59 -5.00
C LYS A 160 -29.83 20.18 -5.52
N VAL A 161 -30.73 21.15 -5.62
CA VAL A 161 -32.12 20.94 -6.04
C VAL A 161 -32.28 21.10 -7.56
N ASN A 162 -33.32 20.45 -8.10
CA ASN A 162 -33.62 20.28 -9.53
C ASN A 162 -33.22 21.48 -10.41
N GLN A 163 -32.70 21.25 -11.61
CA GLN A 163 -32.32 22.24 -12.64
C GLN A 163 -30.98 23.00 -12.49
N SER A 164 -30.23 22.85 -11.41
CA SER A 164 -28.89 23.49 -11.29
C SER A 164 -27.90 23.00 -12.35
N LYS A 165 -27.06 23.88 -12.93
CA LYS A 165 -26.02 23.52 -13.91
C LYS A 165 -24.67 24.16 -13.63
N GLY A 166 -23.59 23.42 -13.89
CA GLY A 166 -22.24 23.99 -13.95
C GLY A 166 -22.10 24.88 -15.18
N ILE A 167 -22.01 24.25 -16.35
CA ILE A 167 -22.00 24.94 -17.65
C ILE A 167 -23.28 24.59 -18.41
N ARG A 168 -23.89 25.59 -19.04
CA ARG A 168 -25.08 25.39 -19.87
C ARG A 168 -25.00 26.19 -21.15
N GLU A 169 -25.22 25.51 -22.27
CA GLU A 169 -25.41 26.18 -23.55
C GLU A 169 -26.90 26.52 -23.74
N ASN A 170 -27.19 27.75 -24.18
CA ASN A 170 -28.55 28.29 -24.32
C ASN A 170 -28.73 29.23 -25.53
N MET A 171 -28.48 28.72 -26.74
CA MET A 171 -28.66 29.44 -28.00
C MET A 171 -29.87 28.94 -28.79
N ALA A 172 -30.18 29.59 -29.92
CA ALA A 172 -31.00 28.97 -30.98
C ALA A 172 -30.20 27.90 -31.74
N ALA A 173 -30.87 26.95 -32.40
CA ALA A 173 -30.20 25.88 -33.14
C ALA A 173 -29.49 26.47 -34.38
N SER A 174 -28.23 26.09 -34.61
CA SER A 174 -27.40 26.64 -35.69
C SER A 174 -26.41 25.59 -36.20
N ALA A 175 -26.26 25.53 -37.53
CA ALA A 175 -25.29 24.66 -38.20
C ALA A 175 -23.86 25.21 -38.16
N SER A 176 -23.66 26.44 -37.67
CA SER A 176 -22.37 27.12 -37.63
C SER A 176 -21.96 27.39 -36.18
N THR A 177 -21.55 26.34 -35.47
CA THR A 177 -21.15 26.39 -34.04
C THR A 177 -19.85 25.64 -33.80
N ASP A 178 -19.01 26.12 -32.87
CA ASP A 178 -17.77 25.45 -32.43
C ASP A 178 -17.51 25.77 -30.95
N ILE A 179 -18.30 25.14 -30.07
CA ILE A 179 -18.13 25.29 -28.61
C ILE A 179 -17.08 24.32 -28.11
N LYS A 180 -16.05 24.85 -27.44
CA LYS A 180 -14.93 24.08 -26.89
C LYS A 180 -14.93 24.19 -25.38
N ILE A 181 -14.99 23.05 -24.69
CA ILE A 181 -14.92 22.99 -23.22
C ILE A 181 -13.83 22.01 -22.83
N SER A 182 -12.72 22.51 -22.30
CA SER A 182 -11.54 21.69 -22.06
C SER A 182 -10.84 21.92 -20.73
N ASN A 183 -10.22 20.86 -20.22
CA ASN A 183 -9.32 20.94 -19.07
C ASN A 183 -9.97 21.58 -17.82
N ASN A 184 -11.29 21.42 -17.61
CA ASN A 184 -11.99 22.05 -16.48
C ASN A 184 -12.27 21.04 -15.36
N ILE A 185 -12.40 21.53 -14.13
CA ILE A 185 -12.96 20.76 -13.00
C ILE A 185 -14.33 21.32 -12.64
N ILE A 186 -15.38 20.50 -12.77
CA ILE A 186 -16.77 20.92 -12.56
C ILE A 186 -17.41 20.05 -11.48
N ARG A 187 -17.73 20.65 -10.33
CA ARG A 187 -18.22 19.90 -9.16
C ARG A 187 -19.49 20.46 -8.56
N ALA A 188 -20.25 19.62 -7.89
CA ALA A 188 -21.31 20.04 -6.98
C ALA A 188 -21.00 19.60 -5.55
N THR A 189 -20.74 20.57 -4.68
CA THR A 189 -20.39 20.40 -3.25
C THR A 189 -21.50 20.81 -2.29
N GLY A 190 -22.53 21.47 -2.82
CA GLY A 190 -23.75 21.86 -2.13
C GLY A 190 -24.46 20.81 -1.26
N SER A 191 -25.38 21.27 -0.41
CA SER A 191 -26.16 20.42 0.48
C SER A 191 -27.29 19.67 -0.25
N GLY A 192 -27.62 18.47 0.24
CA GLY A 192 -28.67 17.61 -0.32
C GLY A 192 -28.18 16.64 -1.41
N THR A 193 -29.06 15.73 -1.82
CA THR A 193 -28.82 14.83 -2.96
C THR A 193 -29.17 15.58 -4.25
N PRO A 194 -28.31 15.56 -5.28
CA PRO A 194 -28.64 16.13 -6.59
C PRO A 194 -30.01 15.66 -7.10
N GLY A 195 -30.90 16.63 -7.32
CA GLY A 195 -32.21 16.37 -7.92
C GLY A 195 -32.12 16.02 -9.41
N ALA A 196 -33.19 15.45 -9.96
CA ALA A 196 -33.31 15.19 -11.39
C ALA A 196 -33.06 16.48 -12.20
N MET A 197 -32.35 16.35 -13.32
CA MET A 197 -31.93 17.46 -14.18
C MET A 197 -30.87 18.39 -13.57
N THR A 198 -30.13 18.02 -12.51
CA THR A 198 -28.93 18.77 -12.11
C THR A 198 -27.71 18.26 -12.89
N ASN A 199 -27.05 19.12 -13.67
CA ASN A 199 -26.02 18.66 -14.60
C ASN A 199 -24.69 19.40 -14.48
N GLY A 200 -23.56 18.71 -14.60
CA GLY A 200 -22.25 19.35 -14.70
C GLY A 200 -22.15 20.20 -15.95
N ILE A 201 -22.38 19.60 -17.12
CA ILE A 201 -22.50 20.31 -18.40
C ILE A 201 -23.81 19.91 -19.10
N GLN A 202 -24.54 20.90 -19.59
CA GLN A 202 -25.72 20.70 -20.44
C GLN A 202 -25.57 21.38 -21.79
N PHE A 203 -25.89 20.61 -22.83
CA PHE A 203 -25.93 21.05 -24.21
C PHE A 203 -27.36 20.99 -24.78
N ASN A 204 -27.77 22.01 -25.54
CA ASN A 204 -29.05 21.93 -26.27
C ASN A 204 -28.90 21.17 -27.60
N ALA A 205 -30.01 20.89 -28.24
CA ALA A 205 -30.06 20.14 -29.49
C ALA A 205 -29.61 20.97 -30.71
N GLY A 206 -28.96 20.34 -31.68
CA GLY A 206 -28.75 20.90 -33.01
C GLY A 206 -27.58 21.89 -33.14
N ARG A 207 -26.46 21.66 -32.44
CA ARG A 207 -25.18 22.40 -32.55
C ARG A 207 -23.99 21.45 -32.40
N SER A 208 -22.78 21.89 -32.73
CA SER A 208 -21.54 21.08 -32.59
C SER A 208 -20.80 21.39 -31.29
N TYR A 209 -20.33 20.35 -30.60
CA TYR A 209 -19.62 20.45 -29.31
C TYR A 209 -18.31 19.67 -29.33
N LYS A 210 -17.26 20.25 -28.75
CA LYS A 210 -15.96 19.61 -28.52
C LYS A 210 -15.61 19.70 -27.05
N VAL A 211 -15.54 18.56 -26.38
CA VAL A 211 -15.41 18.49 -24.93
C VAL A 211 -14.35 17.48 -24.55
N TRP A 212 -13.27 17.94 -23.92
CA TRP A 212 -12.17 17.04 -23.57
C TRP A 212 -11.41 17.38 -22.30
N ASN A 213 -10.77 16.37 -21.70
CA ASN A 213 -9.95 16.52 -20.50
C ASN A 213 -10.68 17.18 -19.32
N ASN A 214 -12.00 17.02 -19.18
CA ASN A 214 -12.73 17.58 -18.04
C ASN A 214 -12.91 16.54 -16.94
N ILE A 215 -12.82 16.96 -15.68
CA ILE A 215 -13.17 16.16 -14.50
C ILE A 215 -14.49 16.68 -13.92
N ILE A 216 -15.50 15.81 -13.84
CA ILE A 216 -16.86 16.19 -13.46
C ILE A 216 -17.43 15.23 -12.42
N TYR A 217 -17.86 15.77 -11.27
CA TYR A 217 -18.35 14.94 -10.16
C TYR A 217 -19.40 15.60 -9.25
N GLY A 218 -20.19 14.77 -8.57
CA GLY A 218 -21.15 15.19 -7.56
C GLY A 218 -22.49 15.72 -8.08
N TRP A 219 -22.76 15.62 -9.38
CA TRP A 219 -24.01 16.06 -10.02
C TRP A 219 -25.04 14.92 -10.07
N TYR A 220 -26.26 15.18 -10.55
CA TYR A 220 -27.15 14.10 -10.99
C TYR A 220 -26.67 13.54 -12.32
N THR A 221 -26.49 14.40 -13.32
CA THR A 221 -25.87 14.02 -14.59
C THR A 221 -24.53 14.71 -14.78
N GLY A 222 -23.45 13.99 -15.07
CA GLY A 222 -22.15 14.61 -15.33
C GLY A 222 -22.20 15.51 -16.56
N MET A 223 -22.52 14.92 -17.71
CA MET A 223 -22.67 15.61 -18.99
C MET A 223 -23.92 15.14 -19.73
N THR A 224 -24.63 16.05 -20.38
CA THR A 224 -25.80 15.68 -21.18
C THR A 224 -26.04 16.53 -22.41
N THR A 225 -26.54 15.90 -23.47
CA THR A 225 -27.12 16.57 -24.63
C THR A 225 -28.65 16.38 -24.68
N GLY A 226 -29.38 17.39 -25.15
CA GLY A 226 -30.81 17.27 -25.46
C GLY A 226 -31.10 16.31 -26.64
N TYR A 227 -32.39 16.07 -26.93
CA TYR A 227 -32.82 15.28 -28.09
C TYR A 227 -32.39 15.94 -29.41
N GLN A 228 -31.57 15.28 -30.21
CA GLN A 228 -30.96 15.86 -31.40
C GLN A 228 -31.87 15.72 -32.63
N ASN A 229 -32.02 16.80 -33.41
CA ASN A 229 -32.91 16.83 -34.58
C ASN A 229 -32.25 17.44 -35.83
N SER A 230 -30.91 17.51 -35.87
CA SER A 230 -30.16 18.17 -36.93
C SER A 230 -29.07 17.25 -37.48
N THR A 231 -29.05 17.09 -38.80
CA THR A 231 -28.07 16.28 -39.53
C THR A 231 -26.81 17.08 -39.93
N ALA A 232 -26.51 18.21 -39.28
CA ALA A 232 -25.40 19.10 -39.64
C ALA A 232 -24.44 19.44 -38.48
N VAL A 233 -24.35 18.60 -37.44
CA VAL A 233 -23.64 18.89 -36.19
C VAL A 233 -22.71 17.78 -35.71
N ASN A 234 -21.55 18.13 -35.18
CA ASN A 234 -20.55 17.15 -34.73
C ASN A 234 -20.36 17.21 -33.21
N HIS A 235 -20.46 16.07 -32.53
CA HIS A 235 -20.25 15.97 -31.07
C HIS A 235 -19.02 15.12 -30.76
N LEU A 236 -17.98 15.73 -30.18
CA LEU A 236 -16.74 15.06 -29.80
C LEU A 236 -16.57 15.10 -28.28
N PHE A 237 -16.60 13.93 -27.66
CA PHE A 237 -16.43 13.76 -26.21
C PHE A 237 -15.20 12.88 -25.94
N TYR A 238 -14.04 13.50 -25.71
CA TYR A 238 -12.76 12.79 -25.63
C TYR A 238 -12.12 12.93 -24.25
N ASN A 239 -11.54 11.87 -23.70
CA ASN A 239 -10.70 11.98 -22.49
C ASN A 239 -11.40 12.68 -21.30
N ASN A 240 -12.72 12.53 -21.09
CA ASN A 240 -13.36 13.12 -19.91
C ASN A 240 -13.43 12.10 -18.78
N THR A 241 -13.42 12.58 -17.55
CA THR A 241 -13.50 11.78 -16.33
C THR A 241 -14.74 12.18 -15.54
N LEU A 242 -15.76 11.32 -15.55
CA LEU A 242 -17.10 11.55 -15.00
C LEU A 242 -17.33 10.59 -13.84
N ILE A 243 -17.23 11.08 -12.60
CA ILE A 243 -17.17 10.20 -11.43
C ILE A 243 -18.19 10.60 -10.36
N ASN A 244 -18.77 9.63 -9.68
CA ASN A 244 -19.61 9.84 -8.50
C ASN A 244 -20.78 10.82 -8.75
N ASN A 245 -21.40 10.75 -9.92
CA ASN A 245 -22.66 11.44 -10.21
C ASN A 245 -23.83 10.52 -9.85
N THR A 246 -24.80 11.05 -9.11
CA THR A 246 -25.90 10.25 -8.53
C THR A 246 -26.85 9.62 -9.55
N GLY A 247 -26.89 10.17 -10.77
CA GLY A 247 -27.65 9.67 -11.92
C GLY A 247 -26.71 9.17 -13.01
N ILE A 248 -26.60 9.91 -14.12
CA ILE A 248 -25.87 9.45 -15.32
C ILE A 248 -24.49 10.11 -15.42
N GLY A 249 -23.44 9.39 -15.80
CA GLY A 249 -22.15 9.99 -16.15
C GLY A 249 -22.26 10.82 -17.42
N LEU A 250 -22.29 10.16 -18.58
CA LEU A 250 -22.49 10.80 -19.89
C LEU A 250 -23.82 10.35 -20.53
N ALA A 251 -24.70 11.32 -20.81
CA ALA A 251 -25.97 11.09 -21.47
C ALA A 251 -26.04 11.79 -22.85
N ILE A 252 -26.30 11.04 -23.91
CA ILE A 252 -26.53 11.58 -25.26
C ILE A 252 -27.96 11.31 -25.66
N GLY A 253 -28.74 12.38 -25.89
CA GLY A 253 -30.12 12.30 -26.32
C GLY A 253 -30.26 11.74 -27.75
N GLY A 254 -31.32 10.96 -27.99
CA GLY A 254 -31.58 10.35 -29.30
C GLY A 254 -31.99 11.33 -30.42
N GLY A 255 -32.18 10.78 -31.62
CA GLY A 255 -32.59 11.51 -32.84
C GLY A 255 -31.50 11.59 -33.91
N ALA A 256 -31.74 12.34 -34.99
CA ALA A 256 -30.84 12.35 -36.16
C ALA A 256 -29.66 13.32 -35.95
N VAL A 257 -28.44 12.81 -36.15
CA VAL A 257 -27.15 13.51 -35.98
C VAL A 257 -26.20 13.03 -37.09
N PRO A 258 -25.32 13.86 -37.67
CA PRO A 258 -24.38 13.40 -38.70
C PRO A 258 -23.08 12.81 -38.17
N TYR A 259 -22.62 13.17 -36.95
CA TYR A 259 -21.41 12.59 -36.36
C TYR A 259 -21.30 12.77 -34.84
N ILE A 260 -21.26 11.65 -34.09
CA ILE A 260 -20.94 11.58 -32.66
C ILE A 260 -19.73 10.66 -32.44
N ALA A 261 -18.66 11.20 -31.86
CA ALA A 261 -17.48 10.46 -31.46
C ALA A 261 -17.24 10.53 -29.96
N VAL A 262 -17.07 9.37 -29.33
CA VAL A 262 -16.87 9.23 -27.88
C VAL A 262 -15.64 8.36 -27.64
N TYR A 263 -14.54 8.95 -27.19
CA TYR A 263 -13.26 8.22 -27.03
C TYR A 263 -12.64 8.45 -25.67
N ASN A 264 -12.05 7.40 -25.11
CA ASN A 264 -11.20 7.47 -23.92
C ASN A 264 -11.87 8.14 -22.71
N ASN A 265 -13.19 8.05 -22.53
CA ASN A 265 -13.83 8.63 -21.36
C ASN A 265 -13.85 7.61 -20.21
N ILE A 266 -13.53 8.07 -19.00
CA ILE A 266 -13.84 7.33 -17.77
C ILE A 266 -15.21 7.80 -17.30
N SER A 267 -16.14 6.87 -17.14
CA SER A 267 -17.35 7.09 -16.35
C SER A 267 -17.45 5.99 -15.31
N SER A 268 -17.34 6.32 -14.02
CA SER A 268 -17.31 5.33 -12.96
C SER A 268 -17.94 5.82 -11.65
N GLY A 269 -18.55 4.92 -10.90
CA GLY A 269 -19.23 5.26 -9.64
C GLY A 269 -20.48 6.12 -9.82
N ASN A 270 -21.02 6.19 -11.04
CA ASN A 270 -22.29 6.87 -11.30
C ASN A 270 -23.47 5.90 -11.11
N GLY A 271 -24.69 6.43 -10.99
CA GLY A 271 -25.89 5.58 -11.00
C GLY A 271 -26.07 4.82 -12.32
N THR A 272 -25.67 5.42 -13.44
CA THR A 272 -25.53 4.81 -14.77
C THR A 272 -24.35 5.49 -15.44
N ASP A 273 -23.34 4.76 -15.91
CA ASP A 273 -22.15 5.41 -16.43
C ASP A 273 -22.41 6.09 -17.78
N PHE A 274 -23.03 5.38 -18.71
CA PHE A 274 -23.34 5.87 -20.04
C PHE A 274 -24.82 5.65 -20.39
N SER A 275 -25.42 6.65 -21.03
CA SER A 275 -26.72 6.53 -21.67
C SER A 275 -26.63 7.19 -23.03
N LEU A 276 -26.21 6.42 -24.04
CA LEU A 276 -25.83 6.95 -25.35
C LEU A 276 -26.77 6.47 -26.44
N ALA A 277 -27.35 7.40 -27.18
CA ALA A 277 -28.12 7.11 -28.38
C ALA A 277 -27.36 7.56 -29.63
N ASN A 278 -27.40 6.73 -30.69
CA ASN A 278 -26.87 7.06 -32.03
C ASN A 278 -25.39 7.51 -32.05
N VAL A 279 -24.50 6.77 -31.39
CA VAL A 279 -23.04 7.01 -31.43
C VAL A 279 -22.45 6.43 -32.71
N ASP A 280 -21.82 7.27 -33.55
CA ASP A 280 -21.21 6.84 -34.82
C ASP A 280 -19.84 6.19 -34.61
N GLN A 281 -19.03 6.77 -33.73
CA GLN A 281 -17.69 6.27 -33.41
C GLN A 281 -17.45 6.23 -31.91
N SER A 282 -16.89 5.12 -31.43
CA SER A 282 -16.45 5.03 -30.05
C SER A 282 -15.26 4.11 -29.88
N GLY A 283 -14.45 4.39 -28.87
CA GLY A 283 -13.34 3.53 -28.46
C GLY A 283 -12.92 3.80 -27.03
N ASN A 284 -12.56 2.73 -26.32
CA ASN A 284 -11.85 2.82 -25.03
C ASN A 284 -12.58 3.64 -23.95
N ASN A 285 -13.91 3.61 -23.93
CA ASN A 285 -14.69 4.27 -22.87
C ASN A 285 -14.93 3.29 -21.71
N ILE A 286 -14.49 3.63 -20.51
CA ILE A 286 -14.61 2.75 -19.34
C ILE A 286 -15.92 3.02 -18.61
N SER A 287 -16.68 1.94 -18.36
CA SER A 287 -17.76 1.90 -17.38
C SER A 287 -17.50 0.86 -16.29
N PHE A 288 -17.88 1.19 -15.06
CA PHE A 288 -17.96 0.23 -13.97
C PHE A 288 -19.18 -0.68 -14.14
N ASP A 289 -20.29 -0.14 -14.65
CA ASP A 289 -21.46 -0.93 -15.03
C ASP A 289 -21.33 -1.49 -16.48
N ALA A 290 -22.42 -2.06 -17.00
CA ALA A 290 -22.48 -2.64 -18.35
C ALA A 290 -22.87 -1.64 -19.45
N THR A 291 -22.70 -0.33 -19.23
CA THR A 291 -23.28 0.68 -20.13
C THR A 291 -22.31 1.30 -21.12
N SER A 292 -21.00 1.07 -20.98
CA SER A 292 -20.02 1.54 -21.99
C SER A 292 -20.41 1.08 -23.40
N PRO A 293 -20.27 1.96 -24.42
CA PRO A 293 -20.46 1.57 -25.81
C PRO A 293 -19.40 0.57 -26.30
N ASN A 294 -18.33 0.34 -25.53
CA ASN A 294 -17.24 -0.57 -25.87
C ASN A 294 -17.22 -1.76 -24.91
N VAL A 295 -17.70 -2.92 -25.37
CA VAL A 295 -17.92 -4.13 -24.55
C VAL A 295 -16.68 -4.55 -23.74
N SER A 296 -15.46 -4.41 -24.28
CA SER A 296 -14.22 -4.77 -23.58
C SER A 296 -13.87 -3.85 -22.39
N PHE A 297 -14.57 -2.73 -22.27
CA PHE A 297 -14.37 -1.70 -21.24
C PHE A 297 -15.57 -1.58 -20.28
N GLN A 298 -16.50 -2.54 -20.34
CA GLN A 298 -17.59 -2.69 -19.36
C GLN A 298 -17.10 -3.46 -18.12
N GLY A 299 -17.68 -3.20 -16.95
CA GLY A 299 -17.32 -3.90 -15.71
C GLY A 299 -15.90 -3.60 -15.22
N LYS A 300 -15.28 -2.50 -15.68
CA LYS A 300 -13.91 -2.13 -15.36
C LYS A 300 -13.90 -1.16 -14.18
N ASN A 301 -13.12 -1.50 -13.16
CA ASN A 301 -12.88 -0.57 -12.07
C ASN A 301 -11.67 0.31 -12.38
N VAL A 302 -11.77 1.60 -12.06
CA VAL A 302 -10.67 2.56 -12.18
C VAL A 302 -10.22 2.97 -10.78
N SER A 303 -8.92 2.85 -10.53
CA SER A 303 -8.28 3.33 -9.31
C SER A 303 -7.69 4.71 -9.55
N PHE A 304 -8.01 5.67 -8.68
CA PHE A 304 -7.43 7.01 -8.70
C PHE A 304 -6.36 7.17 -7.61
N ALA A 305 -5.50 8.18 -7.75
CA ALA A 305 -4.41 8.47 -6.83
C ALA A 305 -4.92 8.66 -5.39
N ASP A 306 -6.00 9.42 -5.20
CA ASP A 306 -6.65 9.62 -3.89
C ASP A 306 -8.11 10.08 -4.07
N ALA A 307 -8.99 9.15 -4.42
CA ALA A 307 -10.42 9.43 -4.65
C ALA A 307 -11.15 9.96 -3.41
N THR A 308 -10.67 9.63 -2.20
CA THR A 308 -11.23 10.10 -0.92
C THR A 308 -11.13 11.61 -0.84
N ASN A 309 -9.95 12.15 -1.15
CA ASN A 309 -9.67 13.59 -1.18
C ASN A 309 -9.96 14.25 -2.54
N LYS A 310 -10.76 13.59 -3.41
CA LYS A 310 -11.19 14.08 -4.72
C LYS A 310 -10.03 14.38 -5.67
N ASP A 311 -8.96 13.60 -5.52
CA ASP A 311 -7.84 13.55 -6.43
C ASP A 311 -8.07 12.43 -7.44
N PHE A 312 -8.53 12.84 -8.63
CA PHE A 312 -8.92 11.91 -9.70
C PHE A 312 -7.85 11.78 -10.78
N HIS A 313 -6.59 12.09 -10.47
CA HIS A 313 -5.47 11.60 -11.26
C HIS A 313 -5.48 10.06 -11.24
N LEU A 314 -5.08 9.45 -12.33
CA LEU A 314 -5.11 8.02 -12.49
C LEU A 314 -4.04 7.38 -11.60
N SER A 315 -4.42 6.34 -10.84
CA SER A 315 -3.48 5.66 -9.94
C SER A 315 -2.39 4.96 -10.75
N ILE A 316 -1.16 5.01 -10.27
CA ILE A 316 -0.05 4.28 -10.90
C ILE A 316 -0.27 2.75 -10.94
N SER A 317 -1.14 2.24 -10.05
CA SER A 317 -1.49 0.83 -9.95
C SER A 317 -2.70 0.42 -10.80
N ASP A 318 -3.38 1.39 -11.42
CA ASP A 318 -4.53 1.09 -12.24
C ASP A 318 -4.13 0.30 -13.49
N THR A 319 -4.92 -0.71 -13.83
CA THR A 319 -4.68 -1.60 -14.98
C THR A 319 -5.81 -1.55 -16.01
N SER A 320 -6.87 -0.78 -15.75
CA SER A 320 -8.04 -0.69 -16.63
C SER A 320 -7.94 0.47 -17.60
N ALA A 321 -7.55 1.64 -17.09
CA ALA A 321 -7.45 2.89 -17.82
C ALA A 321 -6.02 3.17 -18.29
N ARG A 322 -5.01 2.76 -17.51
CA ARG A 322 -3.62 3.00 -17.88
C ARG A 322 -3.24 2.31 -19.17
N ASN A 323 -2.55 3.01 -20.06
CA ASN A 323 -2.02 2.52 -21.33
C ASN A 323 -3.08 1.81 -22.19
N SER A 324 -4.35 2.15 -22.00
CA SER A 324 -5.49 1.43 -22.58
C SER A 324 -6.33 2.31 -23.50
N GLY A 325 -5.94 3.56 -23.70
CA GLY A 325 -6.60 4.55 -24.55
C GLY A 325 -6.16 4.51 -26.01
N SER A 326 -6.96 5.18 -26.84
CA SER A 326 -6.63 5.47 -28.24
C SER A 326 -5.78 6.74 -28.34
N ASP A 327 -4.79 6.73 -29.24
CA ASP A 327 -4.03 7.94 -29.59
C ASP A 327 -4.89 8.87 -30.45
N LEU A 328 -5.20 10.05 -29.91
CA LEU A 328 -6.01 11.09 -30.54
C LEU A 328 -5.17 12.28 -31.03
N SER A 329 -3.84 12.19 -31.01
CA SER A 329 -2.94 13.28 -31.39
C SER A 329 -3.01 13.66 -32.88
N ALA A 330 -3.50 12.73 -33.71
CA ALA A 330 -3.68 12.92 -35.16
C ALA A 330 -5.16 12.91 -35.60
N ASP A 331 -6.12 12.98 -34.67
CA ASP A 331 -7.55 13.07 -35.01
C ASP A 331 -7.82 14.33 -35.84
N SER A 332 -8.46 14.17 -37.01
CA SER A 332 -8.66 15.26 -37.98
C SER A 332 -9.63 16.36 -37.51
N ASN A 333 -10.49 16.07 -36.54
CA ASN A 333 -11.51 16.99 -36.04
C ASN A 333 -11.10 17.66 -34.72
N LEU A 334 -10.35 16.95 -33.89
CA LEU A 334 -9.85 17.43 -32.60
C LEU A 334 -8.56 16.69 -32.19
N PRO A 335 -7.39 17.16 -32.66
CA PRO A 335 -6.10 16.64 -32.20
C PRO A 335 -5.91 16.91 -30.70
N ILE A 336 -5.68 15.85 -29.91
CA ILE A 336 -5.38 15.98 -28.48
C ILE A 336 -3.95 15.57 -28.20
N THR A 337 -3.12 16.52 -27.75
CA THR A 337 -1.70 16.31 -27.47
C THR A 337 -1.33 16.48 -26.00
N THR A 338 -2.26 16.96 -25.17
CA THR A 338 -2.04 17.13 -23.73
C THR A 338 -3.21 16.62 -22.91
N ASP A 339 -2.97 16.36 -21.63
CA ASP A 339 -3.97 16.02 -20.62
C ASP A 339 -4.49 17.27 -19.87
N ILE A 340 -5.25 17.07 -18.79
CA ILE A 340 -5.82 18.13 -17.95
C ILE A 340 -4.76 18.98 -17.22
N ASP A 341 -3.59 18.42 -16.96
CA ASP A 341 -2.47 19.10 -16.31
C ASP A 341 -1.68 19.97 -17.29
N GLY A 342 -1.89 19.75 -18.59
CA GLY A 342 -1.08 20.32 -19.66
C GLY A 342 0.19 19.51 -19.94
N GLN A 343 0.27 18.27 -19.43
CA GLN A 343 1.35 17.34 -19.72
C GLN A 343 1.13 16.70 -21.08
N ALA A 344 2.22 16.36 -21.77
CA ALA A 344 2.13 15.76 -23.09
C ALA A 344 1.57 14.33 -23.00
N ARG A 345 0.61 14.01 -23.86
CA ARG A 345 0.18 12.63 -24.04
C ARG A 345 1.16 11.89 -24.96
N PRO A 346 1.53 10.64 -24.64
CA PRO A 346 2.38 9.83 -25.51
C PRO A 346 1.65 9.51 -26.82
N THR A 347 2.41 9.08 -27.84
CA THR A 347 1.86 8.69 -29.15
C THR A 347 2.07 7.20 -29.40
N GLY A 348 1.10 6.56 -30.06
CA GLY A 348 1.10 5.13 -30.36
C GLY A 348 0.02 4.31 -29.65
N VAL A 349 -0.03 3.03 -29.99
CA VAL A 349 -1.04 2.09 -29.45
C VAL A 349 -0.59 1.57 -28.09
N GLY A 350 -1.50 1.58 -27.12
CA GLY A 350 -1.27 0.95 -25.82
C GLY A 350 -0.30 1.72 -24.92
N VAL A 351 -0.21 3.04 -25.10
CA VAL A 351 0.62 3.92 -24.26
C VAL A 351 -0.15 5.15 -23.74
N VAL A 352 -1.35 5.41 -24.25
CA VAL A 352 -2.19 6.54 -23.84
C VAL A 352 -3.16 6.07 -22.76
N ASP A 353 -3.38 6.89 -21.74
CA ASP A 353 -4.34 6.61 -20.68
C ASP A 353 -5.77 7.03 -21.08
N ILE A 354 -6.76 6.28 -20.59
CA ILE A 354 -8.18 6.63 -20.68
C ILE A 354 -8.49 7.67 -19.59
N GLY A 355 -9.26 8.70 -19.91
CA GLY A 355 -9.70 9.76 -18.99
C GLY A 355 -8.96 11.08 -19.18
N ALA A 356 -9.26 12.05 -18.34
CA ALA A 356 -8.75 13.42 -18.42
C ALA A 356 -7.27 13.56 -18.10
N ASP A 357 -6.75 12.67 -17.27
CA ASP A 357 -5.38 12.62 -16.80
C ASP A 357 -4.54 11.62 -17.60
N GLU A 358 -3.24 11.88 -17.73
CA GLU A 358 -2.25 10.95 -18.26
C GLU A 358 -1.23 10.66 -17.13
N ALA A 359 -1.35 9.49 -16.50
CA ALA A 359 -0.56 9.17 -15.33
C ALA A 359 0.93 9.13 -15.68
N ALA A 360 1.72 9.79 -14.84
CA ALA A 360 3.16 9.81 -15.02
C ALA A 360 3.77 8.41 -15.12
N THR A 361 4.74 8.30 -16.02
CA THR A 361 5.48 7.07 -16.27
C THR A 361 6.52 6.89 -15.18
N ALA A 362 6.39 5.82 -14.40
CA ALA A 362 7.38 5.46 -13.39
C ALA A 362 8.63 4.89 -14.07
N ILE A 363 9.75 5.57 -13.90
CA ILE A 363 11.07 5.17 -14.39
C ILE A 363 11.89 4.64 -13.22
N PHE A 364 12.67 3.59 -13.45
CA PHE A 364 13.52 2.97 -12.44
C PHE A 364 14.96 2.91 -12.93
N TYR A 365 15.89 3.48 -12.16
CA TYR A 365 17.33 3.33 -12.38
C TYR A 365 18.04 3.02 -11.07
N SER A 366 18.69 1.86 -10.98
CA SER A 366 19.35 1.44 -9.75
C SER A 366 20.65 2.18 -9.50
N VAL A 367 20.94 2.38 -8.22
CA VAL A 367 22.17 3.01 -7.73
C VAL A 367 22.87 2.04 -6.80
N GLY A 368 24.04 1.56 -7.19
CA GLY A 368 24.92 0.72 -6.36
C GLY A 368 26.26 1.40 -6.08
N GLN A 369 27.16 0.74 -5.36
CA GLN A 369 28.54 1.20 -5.15
C GLN A 369 29.42 0.92 -6.39
N ASN A 370 29.00 -0.01 -7.24
CA ASN A 370 29.68 -0.38 -8.49
C ASN A 370 28.66 -0.81 -9.55
N THR A 371 29.12 -1.09 -10.78
CA THR A 371 28.29 -1.66 -11.84
C THR A 371 28.72 -3.08 -12.18
N ASN A 372 29.08 -3.86 -11.18
CA ASN A 372 29.43 -5.27 -11.40
C ASN A 372 28.23 -6.04 -11.92
N ASP A 373 28.52 -7.15 -12.59
CA ASP A 373 27.51 -7.99 -13.18
C ASP A 373 26.92 -8.96 -12.15
N HIS A 374 25.61 -8.88 -11.96
CA HIS A 374 24.81 -9.65 -11.01
C HIS A 374 24.21 -10.92 -11.64
N LYS A 375 24.42 -11.15 -12.95
CA LYS A 375 23.80 -12.29 -13.63
C LYS A 375 24.28 -13.63 -13.06
N THR A 376 23.34 -14.53 -12.84
CA THR A 376 23.62 -15.90 -12.37
C THR A 376 23.82 -16.84 -13.56
N GLY A 377 25.03 -17.40 -13.68
CA GLY A 377 25.39 -18.32 -14.76
C GLY A 377 25.48 -17.64 -16.13
N THR A 378 25.02 -18.33 -17.17
CA THR A 378 24.97 -17.82 -18.56
C THR A 378 23.53 -17.82 -19.07
N PRO A 379 22.66 -16.93 -18.54
CA PRO A 379 21.23 -16.97 -18.85
C PRO A 379 20.94 -16.44 -20.26
N THR A 380 19.84 -16.93 -20.83
CA THR A 380 19.14 -16.28 -21.94
C THR A 380 17.85 -15.65 -21.42
N VAL A 381 17.29 -14.68 -22.13
CA VAL A 381 16.03 -14.01 -21.79
C VAL A 381 15.06 -14.06 -22.97
N THR A 382 13.80 -14.39 -22.69
CA THR A 382 12.67 -14.24 -23.61
C THR A 382 11.81 -13.09 -23.09
N ILE A 383 11.61 -12.06 -23.89
CA ILE A 383 10.78 -10.90 -23.56
C ILE A 383 9.47 -11.01 -24.34
N ALA A 384 8.35 -11.00 -23.63
CA ALA A 384 7.01 -10.96 -24.21
C ALA A 384 6.16 -9.91 -23.49
N SER A 385 5.71 -8.88 -24.20
CA SER A 385 4.91 -7.78 -23.65
C SER A 385 5.54 -7.16 -22.40
N GLY A 386 6.86 -6.96 -22.44
CA GLY A 386 7.64 -6.39 -21.33
C GLY A 386 7.97 -7.35 -20.20
N VAL A 387 7.49 -8.60 -20.21
CA VAL A 387 7.90 -9.61 -19.22
C VAL A 387 9.13 -10.38 -19.73
N GLY A 388 10.26 -10.19 -19.07
CA GLY A 388 11.50 -10.95 -19.30
C GLY A 388 11.52 -12.26 -18.49
N THR A 389 11.49 -13.39 -19.18
CA THR A 389 11.67 -14.73 -18.60
C THR A 389 13.10 -15.22 -18.84
N PHE A 390 13.87 -15.38 -17.77
CA PHE A 390 15.27 -15.82 -17.81
C PHE A 390 15.36 -17.35 -17.75
N SER A 391 16.27 -17.94 -18.53
CA SER A 391 16.48 -19.40 -18.57
C SER A 391 17.14 -19.96 -17.30
N VAL A 392 17.68 -19.09 -16.45
CA VAL A 392 18.24 -19.41 -15.13
C VAL A 392 17.68 -18.40 -14.14
N ALA A 393 17.29 -18.85 -12.96
CA ALA A 393 16.86 -17.95 -11.88
C ALA A 393 18.00 -16.98 -11.51
N GLN A 394 17.70 -15.69 -11.43
CA GLN A 394 18.64 -14.64 -11.07
C GLN A 394 18.50 -14.34 -9.58
N THR A 395 19.51 -14.74 -8.79
CA THR A 395 19.41 -14.83 -7.32
C THR A 395 20.37 -13.90 -6.56
N ALA A 396 21.05 -12.99 -7.25
CA ALA A 396 21.89 -12.00 -6.60
C ALA A 396 21.08 -11.20 -5.57
N THR A 397 21.62 -11.05 -4.35
CA THR A 397 20.91 -10.46 -3.20
C THR A 397 20.66 -8.96 -3.37
N ASN A 398 21.59 -8.29 -4.05
CA ASN A 398 21.62 -6.87 -4.39
C ASN A 398 21.02 -6.57 -5.78
N MET A 399 20.23 -7.49 -6.35
CA MET A 399 19.56 -7.30 -7.64
C MET A 399 18.07 -6.97 -7.47
N GLY A 400 17.56 -6.05 -8.29
CA GLY A 400 16.13 -5.70 -8.31
C GLY A 400 15.76 -4.61 -9.31
N VAL A 401 14.66 -3.91 -9.02
CA VAL A 401 14.16 -2.77 -9.78
C VAL A 401 15.25 -1.73 -10.03
N GLY A 402 15.27 -1.19 -11.24
CA GLY A 402 16.25 -0.26 -11.75
C GLY A 402 17.49 -0.89 -12.38
N ASP A 403 17.74 -2.19 -12.17
CA ASP A 403 18.90 -2.84 -12.76
C ASP A 403 18.83 -2.91 -14.28
N LYS A 404 19.96 -2.61 -14.91
CA LYS A 404 20.15 -2.58 -16.35
C LYS A 404 20.46 -3.98 -16.86
N VAL A 405 19.55 -4.51 -17.68
CA VAL A 405 19.71 -5.78 -18.40
C VAL A 405 20.23 -5.48 -19.80
N THR A 406 21.47 -5.89 -20.07
CA THR A 406 22.06 -5.83 -21.42
C THR A 406 21.91 -7.19 -22.09
N TYR A 407 21.28 -7.25 -23.25
CA TYR A 407 20.99 -8.49 -23.97
C TYR A 407 21.17 -8.32 -25.46
N ASN A 408 21.29 -9.45 -26.18
CA ASN A 408 21.43 -9.47 -27.64
C ASN A 408 22.56 -8.55 -28.16
N GLY A 409 23.72 -8.59 -27.49
CA GLY A 409 24.87 -7.73 -27.80
C GLY A 409 24.87 -6.44 -26.99
N ALA A 410 24.08 -5.44 -27.39
CA ALA A 410 24.09 -4.10 -26.79
C ALA A 410 22.70 -3.52 -26.50
N THR A 411 21.63 -4.30 -26.67
CA THR A 411 20.27 -3.86 -26.36
C THR A 411 20.11 -3.76 -24.85
N VAL A 412 19.43 -2.71 -24.39
CA VAL A 412 19.27 -2.41 -22.96
C VAL A 412 17.79 -2.33 -22.60
N ALA A 413 17.44 -2.95 -21.48
CA ALA A 413 16.20 -2.73 -20.76
C ALA A 413 16.49 -2.60 -19.25
N TYR A 414 15.52 -2.12 -18.48
CA TYR A 414 15.65 -1.91 -17.03
C TYR A 414 14.55 -2.69 -16.31
N ILE A 415 14.86 -3.26 -15.15
CA ILE A 415 13.88 -3.98 -14.34
C ILE A 415 12.91 -2.97 -13.70
N SER A 416 11.61 -3.16 -13.89
CA SER A 416 10.57 -2.32 -13.27
C SER A 416 9.75 -3.05 -12.20
N GLU A 417 9.73 -4.38 -12.21
CA GLU A 417 9.03 -5.19 -11.21
C GLU A 417 9.57 -6.62 -11.18
N LYS A 418 9.55 -7.23 -10.00
CA LYS A 418 9.80 -8.66 -9.80
C LYS A 418 8.49 -9.43 -9.86
N ILE A 419 8.47 -10.53 -10.61
CA ILE A 419 7.39 -11.52 -10.58
C ILE A 419 7.88 -12.79 -9.87
N SER A 420 9.09 -13.24 -10.20
CA SER A 420 9.82 -14.32 -9.53
C SER A 420 11.32 -14.15 -9.77
N THR A 421 12.17 -15.01 -9.21
CA THR A 421 13.61 -14.97 -9.51
C THR A 421 13.93 -15.28 -10.98
N SER A 422 13.00 -15.90 -11.73
CA SER A 422 13.14 -16.19 -13.16
C SER A 422 12.34 -15.24 -14.06
N GLN A 423 11.48 -14.38 -13.52
CA GLN A 423 10.61 -13.50 -14.30
C GLN A 423 10.56 -12.09 -13.72
N TRP A 424 10.83 -11.11 -14.57
CA TRP A 424 10.89 -9.69 -14.20
C TRP A 424 10.21 -8.86 -15.28
N LYS A 425 9.46 -7.84 -14.89
CA LYS A 425 9.00 -6.82 -15.85
C LYS A 425 10.16 -5.92 -16.21
N LEU A 426 10.24 -5.59 -17.49
CA LEU A 426 11.28 -4.80 -18.10
C LEU A 426 10.66 -3.58 -18.79
N ILE A 427 11.35 -2.46 -18.70
CA ILE A 427 11.03 -1.21 -19.38
C ILE A 427 12.22 -0.71 -20.20
N THR A 428 11.96 0.11 -21.22
CA THR A 428 13.01 0.89 -21.89
C THR A 428 13.53 1.98 -20.95
N ALA A 429 14.59 2.68 -21.34
CA ALA A 429 15.11 3.81 -20.58
C ALA A 429 14.05 4.88 -20.30
N THR A 430 13.06 5.04 -21.18
CA THR A 430 11.96 6.01 -21.04
C THR A 430 10.65 5.39 -20.56
N GLY A 431 10.68 4.17 -20.00
CA GLY A 431 9.51 3.53 -19.39
C GLY A 431 8.58 2.80 -20.36
N GLY A 432 8.91 2.77 -21.66
CA GLY A 432 8.14 2.02 -22.66
C GLY A 432 8.34 0.51 -22.55
N VAL A 433 7.52 -0.26 -23.26
CA VAL A 433 7.65 -1.73 -23.33
C VAL A 433 8.83 -2.10 -24.26
N PRO A 434 9.84 -2.87 -23.80
CA PRO A 434 10.91 -3.34 -24.67
C PRO A 434 10.38 -4.27 -25.77
N ALA A 435 11.05 -4.27 -26.93
CA ALA A 435 10.66 -5.13 -28.04
C ALA A 435 10.72 -6.62 -27.64
N ASP A 436 9.72 -7.38 -28.09
CA ASP A 436 9.65 -8.83 -27.88
C ASP A 436 10.89 -9.51 -28.46
N SER A 437 11.39 -10.52 -27.75
CA SER A 437 12.57 -11.30 -28.15
C SER A 437 12.49 -12.71 -27.60
N THR A 438 13.14 -13.67 -28.25
CA THR A 438 13.11 -15.08 -27.82
C THR A 438 14.52 -15.62 -27.64
N GLY A 439 14.82 -16.13 -26.44
CA GLY A 439 16.08 -16.79 -26.14
C GLY A 439 17.34 -15.93 -26.35
N SER A 440 17.25 -14.61 -26.19
CA SER A 440 18.38 -13.70 -26.38
C SER A 440 19.44 -13.90 -25.30
N THR A 441 20.72 -13.94 -25.66
CA THR A 441 21.82 -14.03 -24.69
C THR A 441 21.85 -12.79 -23.79
N VAL A 442 21.90 -13.00 -22.48
CA VAL A 442 22.10 -11.93 -21.50
C VAL A 442 23.60 -11.66 -21.35
N VAL A 443 24.01 -10.43 -21.66
CA VAL A 443 25.39 -9.97 -21.59
C VAL A 443 25.74 -9.56 -20.16
N SER A 444 24.88 -8.78 -19.51
CA SER A 444 25.03 -8.38 -18.11
C SER A 444 23.69 -7.98 -17.47
N ILE A 445 23.64 -8.08 -16.14
CA ILE A 445 22.63 -7.44 -15.29
C ILE A 445 23.40 -6.62 -14.28
N ALA A 446 23.31 -5.29 -14.30
CA ALA A 446 24.14 -4.44 -13.46
C ALA A 446 23.40 -3.18 -13.00
N HIS A 447 23.90 -2.56 -11.94
CA HIS A 447 23.38 -1.27 -11.49
C HIS A 447 23.48 -0.21 -12.58
N ALA A 448 22.46 0.66 -12.69
CA ALA A 448 22.45 1.72 -13.70
C ALA A 448 23.53 2.78 -13.41
N PHE A 449 23.72 3.14 -12.15
CA PHE A 449 24.67 4.14 -11.69
C PHE A 449 25.46 3.69 -10.45
N VAL A 450 26.66 4.25 -10.27
CA VAL A 450 27.53 3.97 -9.10
C VAL A 450 27.33 4.94 -7.93
N SER A 451 26.44 5.93 -8.06
CA SER A 451 26.05 6.84 -6.98
C SER A 451 24.86 7.72 -7.39
N PHE A 452 24.15 8.29 -6.41
CA PHE A 452 23.17 9.33 -6.67
C PHE A 452 23.79 10.59 -7.28
N MET A 453 25.08 10.87 -6.99
CA MET A 453 25.81 11.99 -7.61
C MET A 453 25.96 11.79 -9.12
N GLN A 454 26.23 10.57 -9.57
CA GLN A 454 26.26 10.29 -11.00
C GLN A 454 24.86 10.41 -11.63
N ALA A 455 23.85 9.85 -10.96
CA ALA A 455 22.47 9.84 -11.47
C ALA A 455 21.90 11.27 -11.61
N ILE A 456 21.97 12.07 -10.53
CA ILE A 456 21.25 13.35 -10.38
C ILE A 456 22.09 14.45 -9.71
N GLY A 457 23.42 14.34 -9.76
CA GLY A 457 24.31 15.33 -9.18
C GLY A 457 24.70 16.46 -10.14
N ASN A 458 25.20 17.55 -9.57
CA ASN A 458 25.65 18.72 -10.34
C ASN A 458 26.83 18.34 -11.26
N GLY A 459 26.69 18.54 -12.58
CA GLY A 459 27.73 18.29 -13.57
C GLY A 459 27.81 16.85 -14.11
N ALA A 460 27.07 15.89 -13.55
CA ALA A 460 26.99 14.51 -14.05
C ALA A 460 25.60 14.14 -14.57
N ASN A 461 24.52 14.56 -13.88
CA ASN A 461 23.08 14.37 -14.19
C ASN A 461 22.75 13.38 -15.32
N ALA A 462 23.18 12.12 -15.15
CA ALA A 462 23.19 11.13 -16.23
C ALA A 462 21.77 10.70 -16.63
N ILE A 463 20.78 10.82 -15.73
CA ILE A 463 19.40 10.47 -16.08
C ILE A 463 18.82 11.34 -17.21
N ALA A 464 19.34 12.57 -17.38
CA ALA A 464 18.85 13.51 -18.39
C ALA A 464 19.60 13.39 -19.73
N ASP A 465 20.61 12.52 -19.82
CA ASP A 465 21.39 12.34 -21.04
C ASP A 465 20.60 11.58 -22.13
N SER A 466 21.14 11.57 -23.35
CA SER A 466 20.52 10.95 -24.52
C SER A 466 20.43 9.42 -24.45
N SER A 467 21.10 8.78 -23.49
CA SER A 467 21.04 7.33 -23.26
C SER A 467 19.98 6.93 -22.24
N HIS A 468 19.42 7.90 -21.52
CA HIS A 468 18.35 7.73 -20.52
C HIS A 468 17.08 8.46 -20.95
N LEU A 469 16.68 9.52 -20.23
CA LEU A 469 15.43 10.24 -20.50
C LEU A 469 15.53 11.22 -21.67
N ASN A 470 16.75 11.62 -22.06
CA ASN A 470 17.00 12.64 -23.07
C ASN A 470 16.27 13.99 -22.80
N THR A 471 15.94 14.25 -21.54
CA THR A 471 15.33 15.50 -21.09
C THR A 471 15.64 15.72 -19.62
N ALA A 472 15.89 16.97 -19.24
CA ALA A 472 15.93 17.37 -17.83
C ALA A 472 14.55 17.81 -17.32
N ASN A 473 13.55 17.97 -18.19
CA ASN A 473 12.22 18.39 -17.79
C ASN A 473 11.29 17.19 -17.62
N LEU A 474 11.19 16.72 -16.37
CA LEU A 474 10.37 15.56 -16.00
C LEU A 474 8.87 15.85 -16.14
N VAL A 475 8.46 17.12 -16.07
CA VAL A 475 7.07 17.53 -16.28
C VAL A 475 6.68 17.35 -17.75
N THR A 476 7.45 17.92 -18.68
CA THR A 476 7.15 17.75 -20.12
C THR A 476 7.38 16.32 -20.60
N GLY A 477 8.28 15.58 -19.94
CA GLY A 477 8.50 14.16 -20.21
C GLY A 477 7.47 13.23 -19.55
N ASN A 478 6.61 13.77 -18.68
CA ASN A 478 5.67 13.03 -17.85
C ASN A 478 6.29 11.84 -17.08
N TYR A 479 7.41 12.09 -16.37
CA TYR A 479 8.18 11.05 -15.69
C TYR A 479 8.16 11.19 -14.16
N GLN A 480 8.04 10.06 -13.47
CA GLN A 480 8.39 9.89 -12.05
C GLN A 480 9.67 9.06 -11.97
N VAL A 481 10.76 9.64 -11.47
CA VAL A 481 12.06 8.96 -11.46
C VAL A 481 12.31 8.32 -10.10
N ASN A 482 12.39 6.99 -10.08
CA ASN A 482 12.68 6.17 -8.91
C ASN A 482 14.14 5.69 -8.96
N LEU A 483 14.90 6.02 -7.93
CA LEU A 483 16.31 5.68 -7.77
C LEU A 483 16.48 4.77 -6.54
N PRO A 484 16.25 3.44 -6.70
CA PRO A 484 16.51 2.46 -5.65
C PRO A 484 18.01 2.29 -5.40
N GLY A 485 18.41 2.35 -4.12
CA GLY A 485 19.79 2.15 -3.67
C GLY A 485 20.08 0.71 -3.23
N TYR A 486 21.18 0.13 -3.70
CA TYR A 486 21.60 -1.25 -3.41
C TYR A 486 22.97 -1.30 -2.77
N TYR A 487 23.13 -2.18 -1.78
CA TYR A 487 24.40 -2.45 -1.13
C TYR A 487 25.20 -3.52 -1.88
N ASP A 488 26.40 -3.16 -2.32
CA ASP A 488 27.38 -4.07 -2.93
C ASP A 488 28.59 -4.29 -2.01
N THR A 489 29.39 -3.25 -1.78
CA THR A 489 30.66 -3.32 -1.04
C THR A 489 30.92 -2.05 -0.24
N GLY A 490 30.49 -2.01 1.02
CA GLY A 490 30.72 -0.87 1.93
C GLY A 490 29.90 0.39 1.58
N ALA A 491 30.12 1.48 2.30
CA ALA A 491 29.30 2.69 2.18
C ALA A 491 29.79 3.65 1.07
N ILE A 492 28.85 4.35 0.41
CA ILE A 492 29.11 5.28 -0.71
C ILE A 492 29.61 6.64 -0.21
N ASN A 493 30.75 7.12 -0.73
CA ASN A 493 31.29 8.46 -0.46
C ASN A 493 31.86 9.10 -1.75
N VAL A 494 31.36 10.26 -2.18
CA VAL A 494 32.07 11.57 -2.16
C VAL A 494 31.05 12.70 -2.38
N GLY A 495 31.03 13.72 -1.49
CA GLY A 495 30.38 15.04 -1.61
C GLY A 495 29.07 15.15 -2.39
N LEU A 496 27.91 15.23 -1.71
CA LEU A 496 26.59 15.03 -2.31
C LEU A 496 25.77 16.33 -2.41
N THR A 497 26.11 17.22 -3.34
CA THR A 497 25.19 18.32 -3.72
C THR A 497 24.32 17.89 -4.90
N MET A 498 23.07 17.55 -4.62
CA MET A 498 22.03 17.29 -5.60
C MET A 498 21.43 18.63 -6.05
N SER A 499 22.08 19.24 -7.03
CA SER A 499 21.64 20.49 -7.65
C SER A 499 21.73 20.31 -9.16
N THR A 500 20.59 20.11 -9.81
CA THR A 500 20.48 19.92 -11.25
C THR A 500 19.51 20.91 -11.87
N ASN A 501 19.51 20.96 -13.20
CA ASN A 501 18.51 21.66 -14.00
C ASN A 501 17.23 20.82 -14.19
N LEU A 502 16.96 19.84 -13.32
CA LEU A 502 15.75 19.03 -13.43
C LEU A 502 14.52 19.88 -13.11
N VAL A 503 13.53 19.85 -14.00
CA VAL A 503 12.24 20.51 -13.80
C VAL A 503 11.24 19.45 -13.31
N THR A 504 10.71 19.63 -12.11
CA THR A 504 9.83 18.69 -11.40
C THR A 504 8.50 19.33 -11.01
N SER A 505 7.50 18.50 -10.72
CA SER A 505 6.19 18.90 -10.15
C SER A 505 5.80 17.92 -9.04
N SER A 506 4.67 18.14 -8.37
CA SER A 506 4.13 17.17 -7.40
C SER A 506 3.78 15.82 -8.02
N SER A 507 3.44 15.80 -9.32
CA SER A 507 3.09 14.61 -10.10
C SER A 507 4.30 13.98 -10.81
N ASN A 508 5.34 14.77 -11.09
CA ASN A 508 6.59 14.37 -11.75
C ASN A 508 7.78 14.63 -10.82
N TYR A 509 8.04 13.67 -9.94
CA TYR A 509 8.97 13.81 -8.81
C TYR A 509 10.19 12.88 -8.93
N ILE A 510 11.15 13.07 -8.02
CA ILE A 510 12.29 12.17 -7.83
C ILE A 510 12.12 11.43 -6.51
N LYS A 511 12.26 10.11 -6.51
CA LYS A 511 12.29 9.28 -5.30
C LYS A 511 13.62 8.57 -5.18
N MET A 512 14.41 8.91 -4.16
CA MET A 512 15.59 8.18 -3.73
C MET A 512 15.20 7.30 -2.55
N TYR A 513 15.43 6.00 -2.63
CA TYR A 513 14.98 5.11 -1.56
C TYR A 513 15.78 3.82 -1.45
N ALA A 514 15.72 3.19 -0.27
CA ALA A 514 16.15 1.82 -0.10
C ALA A 514 14.94 0.87 -0.36
N PRO A 515 14.96 0.06 -1.43
CA PRO A 515 13.89 -0.90 -1.73
C PRO A 515 13.80 -2.00 -0.67
N SER A 516 12.58 -2.46 -0.37
CA SER A 516 12.34 -3.44 0.69
C SER A 516 11.40 -4.58 0.31
N ASN A 517 10.57 -4.43 -0.72
CA ASN A 517 9.58 -5.43 -1.05
C ASN A 517 10.18 -6.60 -1.85
N THR A 518 10.50 -7.70 -1.18
CA THR A 518 11.12 -8.88 -1.82
C THR A 518 10.21 -9.66 -2.77
N SER A 519 8.91 -9.35 -2.79
CA SER A 519 7.96 -9.94 -3.73
C SER A 519 7.92 -9.20 -5.07
N THR A 520 8.03 -7.87 -5.06
CA THR A 520 7.81 -7.05 -6.27
C THR A 520 8.99 -6.15 -6.67
N GLU A 521 9.97 -5.93 -5.80
CA GLU A 521 11.08 -5.00 -6.09
C GLU A 521 12.42 -5.71 -6.26
N LEU A 522 12.76 -6.65 -5.39
CA LEU A 522 14.14 -7.16 -5.30
C LEU A 522 14.26 -8.56 -4.71
N ASN A 523 15.47 -9.10 -4.68
CA ASN A 523 15.73 -10.41 -4.09
C ASN A 523 15.90 -10.38 -2.56
N GLN A 524 16.56 -9.36 -2.02
CA GLN A 524 16.73 -9.16 -0.57
C GLN A 524 16.61 -7.69 -0.21
N SER A 525 15.81 -7.38 0.82
CA SER A 525 15.59 -5.99 1.28
C SER A 525 16.89 -5.24 1.53
N GLN A 526 16.98 -4.03 0.97
CA GLN A 526 18.08 -3.08 1.16
C GLN A 526 17.78 -2.04 2.23
N ARG A 527 16.54 -2.00 2.74
CA ARG A 527 16.12 -1.14 3.83
C ARG A 527 16.61 -1.69 5.17
N HIS A 528 16.97 -0.78 6.07
CA HIS A 528 17.18 -1.09 7.48
C HIS A 528 15.87 -1.55 8.15
N GLN A 529 15.97 -1.99 9.40
CA GLN A 529 14.83 -2.40 10.23
C GLN A 529 14.93 -1.59 11.53
N GLY A 530 14.64 -0.28 11.43
CA GLY A 530 14.70 0.70 12.54
C GLY A 530 16.02 0.83 13.31
N LYS A 531 17.07 0.15 12.87
CA LYS A 531 18.41 0.15 13.46
C LYS A 531 19.46 0.16 12.36
N TRP A 532 20.56 0.87 12.59
CA TRP A 532 21.67 0.92 11.66
C TRP A 532 22.23 -0.49 11.38
N ASP A 533 22.39 -0.80 10.10
CA ASP A 533 22.88 -2.09 9.58
C ASP A 533 23.88 -1.84 8.44
N ASP A 534 25.14 -2.21 8.68
CA ASP A 534 26.25 -2.05 7.73
C ASP A 534 26.14 -2.97 6.49
N SER A 535 25.19 -3.91 6.49
CA SER A 535 24.86 -4.77 5.34
C SER A 535 23.75 -4.19 4.45
N LYS A 536 23.22 -3.01 4.79
CA LYS A 536 22.17 -2.31 4.07
C LYS A 536 22.70 -1.08 3.37
N PHE A 537 21.93 -0.58 2.40
CA PHE A 537 22.35 0.59 1.64
C PHE A 537 22.53 1.80 2.55
N ALA A 538 23.68 2.46 2.45
CA ALA A 538 24.05 3.59 3.29
C ALA A 538 24.84 4.64 2.50
N ILE A 539 24.55 5.90 2.80
CA ILE A 539 25.32 7.05 2.38
C ILE A 539 26.24 7.43 3.55
N ASP A 540 27.55 7.40 3.31
CA ASP A 540 28.55 7.69 4.33
C ASP A 540 29.56 8.72 3.82
N GLY A 541 29.47 9.94 4.30
CA GLY A 541 30.27 11.05 3.81
C GLY A 541 30.64 12.08 4.87
N ASN A 542 31.90 12.49 4.86
CA ASN A 542 32.43 13.59 5.68
C ASN A 542 31.91 14.98 5.21
N PHE A 543 31.18 15.03 4.10
CA PHE A 543 30.45 16.21 3.62
C PHE A 543 28.95 16.00 3.83
N GLY A 544 28.18 17.09 3.97
CA GLY A 544 26.71 16.98 4.08
C GLY A 544 26.06 16.49 2.77
N PHE A 545 24.84 15.95 2.89
CA PHE A 545 23.95 15.66 1.75
C PHE A 545 23.09 16.91 1.51
N SER A 546 23.33 17.63 0.41
CA SER A 546 22.62 18.85 0.06
C SER A 546 21.61 18.58 -1.04
N LEU A 547 20.33 18.89 -0.80
CA LEU A 547 19.25 18.73 -1.76
C LEU A 547 18.73 20.10 -2.20
N ASN A 548 18.82 20.36 -3.50
CA ASN A 548 18.36 21.58 -4.17
C ASN A 548 17.39 21.27 -5.31
N ILE A 549 16.68 20.14 -5.25
CA ILE A 549 15.70 19.72 -6.26
C ILE A 549 14.33 19.62 -5.61
N SER A 550 13.36 20.38 -6.10
CA SER A 550 11.99 20.37 -5.58
C SER A 550 11.27 19.06 -5.90
N ASN A 551 10.20 18.74 -5.17
CA ASN A 551 9.39 17.53 -5.32
C ASN A 551 10.27 16.27 -5.28
N THR A 552 10.99 16.09 -4.16
CA THR A 552 11.90 14.95 -3.97
C THR A 552 11.51 14.19 -2.71
N ILE A 553 11.54 12.86 -2.81
CA ILE A 553 11.28 11.91 -1.74
C ILE A 553 12.59 11.19 -1.38
N ILE A 554 12.92 11.14 -0.10
CA ILE A 554 14.04 10.38 0.48
C ILE A 554 13.46 9.41 1.50
N ASP A 555 13.61 8.12 1.25
CA ASP A 555 12.89 7.11 2.03
C ASP A 555 13.71 5.85 2.36
N GLY A 556 13.80 5.49 3.65
CA GLY A 556 14.42 4.22 4.07
C GLY A 556 15.94 4.16 4.03
N ILE A 557 16.62 5.30 3.82
CA ILE A 557 18.08 5.34 3.61
C ILE A 557 18.80 5.59 4.94
N GLN A 558 19.98 5.00 5.07
CA GLN A 558 20.89 5.25 6.18
C GLN A 558 21.91 6.34 5.82
N PHE A 559 22.07 7.34 6.68
CA PHE A 559 22.97 8.48 6.49
C PHE A 559 23.99 8.56 7.63
N ASN A 560 25.27 8.52 7.29
CA ASN A 560 26.36 8.94 8.16
C ASN A 560 26.98 10.24 7.61
N ILE A 561 26.70 11.35 8.28
CA ILE A 561 26.81 12.70 7.67
C ILE A 561 27.87 13.58 8.33
N GLY A 562 28.42 14.49 7.51
CA GLY A 562 29.33 15.57 7.91
C GLY A 562 28.64 16.85 8.42
N PRO A 563 29.39 17.96 8.60
CA PRO A 563 28.99 19.19 9.31
C PRO A 563 27.60 19.77 9.02
N ASN A 564 27.08 19.64 7.80
CA ASN A 564 25.79 20.23 7.40
C ASN A 564 24.60 19.26 7.44
N GLY A 565 24.84 17.98 7.73
CA GLY A 565 23.81 16.96 7.77
C GLY A 565 23.11 16.68 6.45
N LEU A 566 21.86 16.21 6.54
CA LEU A 566 20.90 16.22 5.44
C LEU A 566 20.32 17.63 5.32
N TYR A 567 20.87 18.39 4.37
CA TYR A 567 20.61 19.80 4.14
C TYR A 567 19.63 20.01 2.99
N ILE A 568 18.53 20.70 3.27
CA ILE A 568 17.53 21.11 2.29
C ILE A 568 17.70 22.60 2.02
N SER A 569 18.01 22.95 0.78
CA SER A 569 18.28 24.33 0.38
C SER A 569 17.02 25.21 0.47
N SER A 570 17.25 26.53 0.53
CA SER A 570 16.18 27.53 0.45
C SER A 570 15.38 27.51 -0.86
N GLY A 571 15.95 27.00 -1.95
CA GLY A 571 15.26 26.86 -3.24
C GLY A 571 14.39 25.61 -3.38
N ALA A 572 14.66 24.54 -2.62
CA ALA A 572 13.95 23.26 -2.74
C ALA A 572 12.58 23.27 -2.05
N LYS A 573 11.53 22.83 -2.75
CA LYS A 573 10.12 22.84 -2.31
C LYS A 573 9.55 21.43 -2.31
N ASN A 574 8.56 21.14 -1.45
CA ASN A 574 7.87 19.84 -1.42
C ASN A 574 8.81 18.65 -1.24
N ILE A 575 9.62 18.69 -0.18
CA ILE A 575 10.56 17.61 0.14
C ILE A 575 9.95 16.67 1.17
N LYS A 576 10.04 15.35 0.94
CA LYS A 576 9.64 14.31 1.88
C LYS A 576 10.87 13.53 2.34
N ILE A 577 11.08 13.44 3.65
CA ILE A 577 12.16 12.70 4.30
C ILE A 577 11.53 11.72 5.27
N SER A 578 11.44 10.44 4.90
CA SER A 578 10.71 9.43 5.66
C SER A 578 11.55 8.21 6.01
N SER A 579 11.33 7.68 7.21
CA SER A 579 11.83 6.36 7.61
C SER A 579 13.34 6.18 7.44
N ASN A 580 14.14 7.23 7.66
CA ASN A 580 15.60 7.18 7.52
C ASN A 580 16.28 7.03 8.89
N ILE A 581 17.49 6.48 8.88
CA ILE A 581 18.39 6.52 10.05
C ILE A 581 19.51 7.51 9.75
N ILE A 582 19.61 8.55 10.58
CA ILE A 582 20.54 9.66 10.37
C ILE A 582 21.47 9.76 11.58
N LYS A 583 22.74 9.44 11.38
CA LYS A 583 23.78 9.55 12.39
C LYS A 583 24.92 10.44 11.94
N SER A 584 25.74 10.89 12.87
CA SER A 584 27.01 11.51 12.54
C SER A 584 28.17 10.89 13.33
N SER A 585 29.15 10.40 12.59
CA SER A 585 30.48 10.07 13.11
C SER A 585 31.52 11.15 12.78
N TYR A 586 31.11 12.22 12.08
CA TYR A 586 31.99 13.28 11.58
C TYR A 586 31.76 14.65 12.25
N GLY A 587 31.00 14.70 13.35
CA GLY A 587 30.73 15.94 14.08
C GLY A 587 29.75 16.87 13.36
N ALA A 588 28.67 16.32 12.80
CA ALA A 588 27.63 17.10 12.15
C ALA A 588 26.97 18.10 13.10
N ASN A 589 26.84 19.35 12.66
CA ASN A 589 26.07 20.36 13.40
C ASN A 589 24.57 20.05 13.38
N TYR A 590 24.10 19.33 12.37
CA TYR A 590 22.69 19.04 12.13
C TYR A 590 22.52 17.59 11.70
N GLY A 591 21.47 16.91 12.16
CA GLY A 591 20.98 15.68 11.54
C GLY A 591 20.25 16.03 10.24
N ILE A 592 19.14 16.76 10.37
CA ILE A 592 18.40 17.37 9.27
C ILE A 592 18.42 18.89 9.43
N ARG A 593 18.75 19.61 8.35
CA ARG A 593 18.69 21.07 8.28
C ARG A 593 17.82 21.50 7.11
N VAL A 594 16.88 22.41 7.37
CA VAL A 594 16.02 23.01 6.34
C VAL A 594 16.18 24.53 6.35
N ASP A 595 16.57 25.09 5.21
CA ASP A 595 16.65 26.54 5.00
C ASP A 595 15.34 27.06 4.38
N GLY A 596 14.85 28.19 4.89
CA GLY A 596 13.45 28.63 4.92
C GLY A 596 12.98 29.72 3.93
N ALA A 597 13.79 30.22 2.99
CA ALA A 597 13.44 31.36 2.11
C ALA A 597 12.42 31.06 1.00
N GLY A 598 11.35 30.33 1.30
CA GLY A 598 10.17 30.18 0.43
C GLY A 598 9.27 31.42 0.52
N THR A 599 8.40 31.63 -0.46
CA THR A 599 7.41 32.73 -0.47
C THR A 599 5.96 32.24 -0.60
N SER A 600 5.75 30.93 -0.63
CA SER A 600 4.45 30.30 -0.89
C SER A 600 4.09 29.23 0.15
N ASN A 601 2.80 29.09 0.44
CA ASN A 601 2.26 28.05 1.34
C ASN A 601 2.48 26.61 0.82
N ASN A 602 2.96 26.46 -0.41
CA ASN A 602 3.21 25.19 -1.09
C ASN A 602 4.70 24.82 -1.12
N ASP A 603 5.55 25.47 -0.30
CA ASP A 603 7.00 25.21 -0.23
C ASP A 603 7.35 24.26 0.94
N ASN A 604 6.50 23.27 1.23
CA ASN A 604 6.54 22.52 2.49
C ASN A 604 7.63 21.43 2.53
N VAL A 605 8.10 21.11 3.74
CA VAL A 605 9.01 19.98 4.01
C VAL A 605 8.39 19.06 5.04
N TYR A 606 8.40 17.76 4.77
CA TYR A 606 7.82 16.71 5.60
C TYR A 606 8.93 15.80 6.11
N VAL A 607 9.07 15.67 7.43
CA VAL A 607 10.09 14.87 8.12
C VAL A 607 9.40 13.87 9.03
N LEU A 608 9.46 12.59 8.66
CA LEU A 608 8.55 11.56 9.16
C LEU A 608 9.29 10.27 9.56
N ASN A 609 8.96 9.66 10.69
CA ASN A 609 9.45 8.32 11.06
C ASN A 609 10.98 8.17 11.04
N ASN A 610 11.76 9.24 11.24
CA ASN A 610 13.22 9.15 11.20
C ASN A 610 13.79 8.90 12.61
N ILE A 611 14.90 8.17 12.66
CA ILE A 611 15.73 8.04 13.86
C ILE A 611 17.01 8.86 13.67
N ILE A 612 17.25 9.83 14.54
CA ILE A 612 18.38 10.77 14.46
C ILE A 612 19.21 10.75 15.74
N TYR A 613 20.53 10.60 15.62
CA TYR A 613 21.46 10.62 16.76
C TYR A 613 22.89 11.05 16.40
N GLY A 614 23.71 11.39 17.40
CA GLY A 614 25.13 11.69 17.20
C GLY A 614 25.45 13.01 16.47
N CYS A 615 24.51 13.95 16.48
CA CYS A 615 24.64 15.29 15.90
C CYS A 615 24.48 16.38 16.97
N VAL A 616 24.93 17.60 16.69
CA VAL A 616 24.75 18.73 17.63
C VAL A 616 23.28 19.14 17.75
N ASN A 617 22.60 19.26 16.62
CA ASN A 617 21.17 19.52 16.54
C ASN A 617 20.49 18.37 15.78
N GLY A 618 19.40 17.79 16.30
CA GLY A 618 18.69 16.71 15.63
C GLY A 618 18.02 17.17 14.32
N ILE A 619 16.92 17.90 14.44
CA ILE A 619 16.17 18.48 13.32
C ILE A 619 16.14 19.99 13.50
N ALA A 620 16.62 20.73 12.51
CA ALA A 620 16.67 22.18 12.57
C ALA A 620 16.04 22.85 11.36
N ARG A 621 15.30 23.91 11.61
CA ARG A 621 14.93 24.90 10.60
C ARG A 621 15.76 26.16 10.80
N TYR A 622 16.48 26.58 9.78
CA TYR A 622 17.34 27.76 9.79
C TYR A 622 16.61 29.01 9.25
N TYR A 623 17.00 30.19 9.74
CA TYR A 623 16.40 31.48 9.36
C TYR A 623 17.16 32.13 8.18
N ASP A 624 16.47 32.32 7.06
CA ASP A 624 16.97 32.99 5.86
C ASP A 624 15.87 33.79 5.09
N GLY A 625 14.66 33.90 5.66
CA GLY A 625 13.48 34.52 5.04
C GLY A 625 12.21 33.73 5.38
N GLY A 626 11.05 34.38 5.42
CA GLY A 626 9.79 33.71 5.83
C GLY A 626 9.08 33.05 4.65
N GLY A 627 8.63 31.79 4.81
CA GLY A 627 7.56 31.22 3.96
C GLY A 627 7.47 29.69 3.81
N LYS A 628 8.53 28.89 4.02
CA LYS A 628 8.35 27.41 4.02
C LYS A 628 7.62 26.96 5.28
N LYS A 629 6.81 25.90 5.29
CA LYS A 629 6.34 25.26 6.54
C LYS A 629 6.96 23.87 6.66
N ILE A 630 7.38 23.48 7.86
CA ILE A 630 7.96 22.16 8.13
C ILE A 630 7.06 21.36 9.06
N TYR A 631 6.78 20.12 8.67
CA TYR A 631 5.99 19.17 9.42
C TYR A 631 6.90 18.04 9.90
N VAL A 632 7.04 17.90 11.22
CA VAL A 632 7.97 16.96 11.86
C VAL A 632 7.15 15.97 12.66
N TYR A 633 6.84 14.80 12.09
CA TYR A 633 5.94 13.81 12.71
C TYR A 633 6.64 12.49 13.02
N ASN A 634 6.34 11.88 14.17
CA ASN A 634 6.79 10.54 14.53
C ASN A 634 8.31 10.34 14.43
N ASN A 635 9.15 11.33 14.78
CA ASN A 635 10.60 11.12 14.75
C ASN A 635 11.13 10.75 16.14
N ILE A 636 12.27 10.05 16.18
CA ILE A 636 13.06 9.86 17.40
C ILE A 636 14.36 10.64 17.23
N VAL A 637 14.61 11.58 18.15
CA VAL A 637 15.90 12.27 18.28
C VAL A 637 16.52 11.89 19.62
N TYR A 638 17.71 11.28 19.58
CA TYR A 638 18.37 10.78 20.77
C TYR A 638 19.82 11.25 20.89
N GLY A 639 20.18 11.80 22.05
CA GLY A 639 21.59 12.05 22.38
C GLY A 639 22.24 13.18 21.57
N SER A 640 21.47 14.14 21.06
CA SER A 640 22.03 15.34 20.45
C SER A 640 22.75 16.20 21.49
N THR A 641 23.88 16.83 21.13
CA THR A 641 24.74 17.51 22.12
C THR A 641 24.32 18.93 22.45
N ALA A 642 23.37 19.52 21.71
CA ALA A 642 22.79 20.83 22.01
C ALA A 642 21.26 20.80 21.97
N ASN A 643 20.66 20.61 20.79
CA ASN A 643 19.21 20.75 20.62
C ASN A 643 18.59 19.52 19.93
N GLY A 644 17.36 19.16 20.28
CA GLY A 644 16.64 18.04 19.68
C GLY A 644 15.96 18.47 18.39
N ILE A 645 14.82 19.13 18.53
CA ILE A 645 14.06 19.74 17.43
C ILE A 645 14.07 21.26 17.63
N ARG A 646 14.65 21.98 16.66
CA ARG A 646 14.90 23.42 16.77
C ARG A 646 14.29 24.20 15.61
N ASN A 647 13.40 25.13 15.94
CA ASN A 647 13.01 26.20 15.04
C ASN A 647 13.84 27.46 15.34
N MET A 648 14.71 27.88 14.42
CA MET A 648 15.47 29.13 14.54
C MET A 648 14.71 30.35 13.97
N ASP A 649 13.54 30.13 13.38
CA ASP A 649 12.69 31.19 12.85
C ASP A 649 11.90 31.88 13.98
N SER A 650 11.72 33.19 13.84
CA SER A 650 10.84 33.97 14.71
C SER A 650 9.35 33.62 14.51
N GLY A 651 8.97 33.06 13.35
CA GLY A 651 7.60 32.66 13.02
C GLY A 651 7.21 31.23 13.44
N VAL A 652 5.89 30.97 13.50
CA VAL A 652 5.28 29.66 13.82
C VAL A 652 5.20 28.73 12.58
N LEU A 653 6.36 28.44 11.98
CA LEU A 653 6.46 27.71 10.71
C LEU A 653 6.86 26.23 10.86
N MET A 654 6.84 25.69 12.08
CA MET A 654 7.13 24.30 12.40
C MET A 654 5.97 23.65 13.18
N VAL A 655 5.44 22.54 12.65
CA VAL A 655 4.43 21.71 13.33
C VAL A 655 5.12 20.41 13.77
N ALA A 656 5.16 20.14 15.06
CA ALA A 656 5.74 18.92 15.62
C ALA A 656 4.63 18.04 16.22
N LYS A 657 4.47 16.79 15.74
CA LYS A 657 3.51 15.84 16.30
C LYS A 657 4.14 14.48 16.59
N ASN A 658 3.77 13.85 17.70
CA ASN A 658 4.19 12.50 18.04
C ASN A 658 5.72 12.25 18.03
N ASN A 659 6.56 13.26 18.27
CA ASN A 659 8.01 13.03 18.27
C ASN A 659 8.51 12.62 19.66
N ILE A 660 9.56 11.80 19.71
CA ILE A 660 10.32 11.51 20.92
C ILE A 660 11.65 12.26 20.83
N VAL A 661 11.94 13.07 21.85
CA VAL A 661 13.28 13.63 22.08
C VAL A 661 13.76 13.18 23.45
N GLN A 662 14.93 12.57 23.53
CA GLN A 662 15.47 11.98 24.77
C GLN A 662 16.98 12.20 24.89
N ASN A 663 17.43 12.44 26.12
CA ASN A 663 18.84 12.62 26.46
C ASN A 663 19.49 13.75 25.65
N VAL A 664 18.79 14.89 25.57
CA VAL A 664 19.24 16.10 24.87
C VAL A 664 19.19 17.28 25.84
N PRO A 665 20.19 18.20 25.84
CA PRO A 665 20.18 19.35 26.75
C PRO A 665 18.96 20.27 26.61
N ASP A 666 18.54 20.54 25.38
CA ASP A 666 17.30 21.25 25.05
C ASP A 666 16.52 20.45 24.01
N GLY A 667 15.40 19.84 24.40
CA GLY A 667 14.67 18.91 23.55
C GLY A 667 13.94 19.61 22.41
N TYR A 668 13.19 20.67 22.72
CA TYR A 668 12.45 21.48 21.75
C TYR A 668 12.75 22.97 21.93
N VAL A 669 13.20 23.64 20.86
CA VAL A 669 13.65 25.03 20.93
C VAL A 669 13.02 25.88 19.83
N GLY A 670 12.49 27.05 20.21
CA GLY A 670 11.90 28.03 19.29
C GLY A 670 10.37 28.03 19.29
N ASN A 671 9.79 28.76 18.33
CA ASN A 671 8.35 28.92 18.22
C ASN A 671 7.73 27.78 17.40
N PHE A 672 6.71 27.11 17.94
CA PHE A 672 5.99 26.05 17.24
C PHE A 672 4.56 26.49 16.91
N ASP A 673 4.04 25.98 15.81
CA ASP A 673 2.64 26.16 15.43
C ASP A 673 1.72 25.48 16.46
N ALA A 674 0.56 26.10 16.73
CA ALA A 674 -0.42 25.63 17.70
C ALA A 674 -0.97 24.22 17.39
N ALA A 675 -0.86 23.75 16.15
CA ALA A 675 -1.20 22.38 15.75
C ALA A 675 -0.20 21.31 16.25
N SER A 676 0.94 21.72 16.84
CA SER A 676 1.92 20.80 17.42
C SER A 676 1.35 20.12 18.66
N ASN A 677 1.51 18.80 18.79
CA ASN A 677 0.89 18.03 19.88
C ASN A 677 1.46 16.62 20.07
N TYR A 678 1.20 15.98 21.21
CA TYR A 678 1.58 14.57 21.50
C TYR A 678 3.09 14.28 21.42
N ASN A 679 3.94 15.25 21.69
CA ASN A 679 5.39 15.08 21.70
C ASN A 679 5.88 14.61 23.08
N ILE A 680 7.02 13.91 23.15
CA ILE A 680 7.67 13.51 24.41
C ILE A 680 9.04 14.18 24.53
N SER A 681 9.32 14.69 25.73
CA SER A 681 10.63 15.19 26.19
C SER A 681 10.93 14.68 27.61
N ASP A 682 12.19 14.35 27.86
CA ASP A 682 12.71 14.05 29.20
C ASP A 682 12.94 15.31 30.06
N LEU A 683 12.82 16.50 29.46
CA LEU A 683 12.94 17.79 30.15
C LEU A 683 11.57 18.33 30.59
N ALA A 684 11.58 19.27 31.55
CA ALA A 684 10.39 19.62 32.31
C ALA A 684 9.32 20.47 31.58
N THR A 685 9.65 21.24 30.54
CA THR A 685 8.72 22.25 30.01
C THR A 685 8.88 22.60 28.53
N ASP A 686 9.52 21.77 27.71
CA ASP A 686 9.90 22.16 26.35
C ASP A 686 9.07 21.52 25.23
N ALA A 687 8.47 20.34 25.43
CA ALA A 687 7.66 19.68 24.40
C ALA A 687 6.40 20.52 24.03
N PRO A 688 6.22 20.91 22.75
CA PRO A 688 5.12 21.78 22.34
C PRO A 688 3.79 21.03 22.22
N GLY A 689 2.70 21.66 22.64
CA GLY A 689 1.32 21.15 22.51
C GLY A 689 0.70 20.63 23.82
N ALA A 690 -0.64 20.59 23.88
CA ALA A 690 -1.38 20.36 25.13
C ALA A 690 -1.32 18.90 25.64
N ASN A 691 -1.24 17.92 24.75
CA ASN A 691 -1.15 16.48 25.07
C ASN A 691 0.29 15.96 25.05
N SER A 692 1.27 16.86 24.97
CA SER A 692 2.69 16.50 25.01
C SER A 692 3.12 16.15 26.44
N LYS A 693 4.05 15.21 26.57
CA LYS A 693 4.56 14.72 27.85
C LYS A 693 5.96 15.26 28.10
N ASN A 694 6.09 16.08 29.14
CA ASN A 694 7.36 16.59 29.65
C ASN A 694 7.80 15.78 30.88
N SER A 695 9.07 15.90 31.28
CA SER A 695 9.70 15.11 32.35
C SER A 695 9.45 13.61 32.21
N THR A 696 9.38 13.14 30.97
CA THR A 696 8.95 11.78 30.65
C THR A 696 10.06 11.07 29.89
N THR A 697 10.61 10.03 30.51
CA THR A 697 11.61 9.17 29.88
C THR A 697 10.94 8.06 29.08
N VAL A 698 11.47 7.77 27.89
CA VAL A 698 11.05 6.62 27.06
C VAL A 698 12.07 5.49 27.23
N SER A 699 11.57 4.28 27.42
CA SER A 699 12.39 3.08 27.47
C SER A 699 12.54 2.48 26.08
N PHE A 700 13.79 2.40 25.59
CA PHE A 700 14.12 1.74 24.34
C PHE A 700 14.72 0.35 24.58
N VAL A 701 14.66 -0.52 23.57
CA VAL A 701 15.20 -1.89 23.64
C VAL A 701 16.68 -1.91 24.04
N ASP A 702 17.53 -1.09 23.41
CA ASP A 702 18.95 -0.99 23.76
C ASP A 702 19.60 0.31 23.24
N THR A 703 19.64 1.34 24.08
CA THR A 703 20.25 2.65 23.76
C THR A 703 21.77 2.60 23.61
N THR A 704 22.43 1.60 24.19
CA THR A 704 23.89 1.43 24.11
C THR A 704 24.27 1.04 22.68
N ASN A 705 23.55 0.06 22.13
CA ASN A 705 23.72 -0.42 20.76
C ASN A 705 22.87 0.35 19.73
N LYS A 706 22.34 1.52 20.10
CA LYS A 706 21.54 2.41 19.23
C LYS A 706 20.32 1.72 18.62
N ASN A 707 19.74 0.80 19.36
CA ASN A 707 18.45 0.21 19.07
C ASN A 707 17.35 1.03 19.78
N PHE A 708 16.73 1.92 19.03
CA PHE A 708 15.71 2.84 19.54
C PHE A 708 14.27 2.38 19.27
N HIS A 709 14.06 1.08 19.04
CA HIS A 709 12.72 0.51 19.13
C HIS A 709 12.19 0.65 20.55
N LEU A 710 10.87 0.81 20.68
CA LEU A 710 10.20 0.90 21.96
C LEU A 710 10.36 -0.43 22.72
N ALA A 711 10.77 -0.34 23.98
CA ALA A 711 10.84 -1.53 24.82
C ALA A 711 9.42 -2.02 25.15
N SER A 712 9.25 -3.32 25.37
CA SER A 712 7.98 -3.88 25.85
C SER A 712 7.53 -3.28 27.18
N THR A 713 8.49 -2.86 28.01
CA THR A 713 8.26 -2.20 29.30
C THR A 713 7.94 -0.72 29.20
N ASP A 714 8.04 -0.12 28.01
CA ASP A 714 7.69 1.29 27.85
C ASP A 714 6.19 1.51 28.04
N THR A 715 5.85 2.52 28.84
CA THR A 715 4.47 2.93 29.12
C THR A 715 4.21 4.39 28.75
N ALA A 716 5.24 5.09 28.29
CA ALA A 716 5.20 6.51 28.02
C ALA A 716 4.81 6.80 26.57
N ALA A 717 5.40 6.08 25.61
CA ALA A 717 5.19 6.26 24.19
C ALA A 717 4.16 5.28 23.62
N LYS A 718 4.13 4.06 24.14
CA LYS A 718 3.18 3.01 23.72
C LYS A 718 1.71 3.42 23.92
N GLY A 719 0.93 3.34 22.86
CA GLY A 719 -0.51 3.65 22.79
C GLY A 719 -0.87 5.10 23.13
N ALA A 720 0.11 6.01 23.08
CA ALA A 720 -0.05 7.39 23.55
C ALA A 720 -0.08 8.44 22.44
N GLY A 721 0.09 8.03 21.18
CA GLY A 721 0.21 8.89 20.02
C GLY A 721 -1.13 9.27 19.39
N LEU A 722 -1.09 10.34 18.60
CA LEU A 722 -2.18 10.76 17.73
C LEU A 722 -2.21 9.91 16.45
N ASP A 723 -3.40 9.47 16.04
CA ASP A 723 -3.60 8.85 14.72
C ASP A 723 -3.44 9.89 13.61
N LEU A 724 -2.46 9.68 12.72
CA LEU A 724 -2.19 10.55 11.57
C LEU A 724 -2.49 9.87 10.22
N GLN A 725 -3.19 8.72 10.22
CA GLN A 725 -3.58 8.00 9.00
C GLN A 725 -4.40 8.87 8.04
N HIS A 726 -5.15 9.82 8.58
CA HIS A 726 -6.02 10.72 7.82
C HIS A 726 -5.65 12.20 8.01
N ASP A 727 -4.39 12.50 8.35
CA ASP A 727 -3.96 13.89 8.49
C ASP A 727 -4.10 14.62 7.14
N SER A 728 -4.84 15.73 7.14
CA SER A 728 -5.22 16.49 5.95
C SER A 728 -4.04 17.14 5.23
N ILE A 729 -2.88 17.21 5.89
CA ILE A 729 -1.64 17.71 5.29
C ILE A 729 -0.84 16.53 4.71
N PHE A 730 -0.68 15.45 5.49
CA PHE A 730 0.07 14.30 5.06
C PHE A 730 -0.36 13.01 5.78
N ALA A 731 -1.11 12.18 5.07
CA ALA A 731 -1.53 10.85 5.51
C ALA A 731 -0.42 9.79 5.31
N PHE A 732 -0.23 8.93 6.32
CA PHE A 732 0.62 7.74 6.25
C PHE A 732 0.18 6.74 7.31
N ASP A 733 0.48 5.46 7.11
CA ASP A 733 0.02 4.39 8.00
C ASP A 733 1.12 3.43 8.42
N THR A 734 2.38 3.68 8.07
CA THR A 734 3.50 2.83 8.48
C THR A 734 4.47 3.50 9.44
N ASP A 735 5.27 2.71 10.15
CA ASP A 735 6.38 3.14 10.99
C ASP A 735 7.74 3.08 10.24
N ILE A 736 8.84 3.19 10.98
CA ILE A 736 10.20 3.16 10.41
C ILE A 736 10.58 1.80 9.77
N ASP A 737 9.93 0.72 10.19
CA ASP A 737 10.17 -0.63 9.68
C ASP A 737 9.30 -0.98 8.47
N GLY A 738 8.33 -0.12 8.16
CA GLY A 738 7.31 -0.38 7.16
C GLY A 738 6.15 -1.21 7.71
N GLN A 739 6.00 -1.32 9.03
CA GLN A 739 4.86 -1.97 9.66
C GLN A 739 3.68 -1.01 9.73
N VAL A 740 2.47 -1.53 9.55
CA VAL A 740 1.25 -0.74 9.69
C VAL A 740 1.07 -0.34 11.16
N ARG A 741 0.85 0.95 11.38
CA ARG A 741 0.55 1.52 12.70
C ARG A 741 -0.85 1.10 13.15
N VAL A 742 -0.94 0.69 14.41
CA VAL A 742 -2.18 0.18 15.01
C VAL A 742 -2.72 1.21 15.98
N ASN A 743 -4.04 1.41 16.00
CA ASN A 743 -4.68 2.33 16.94
C ASN A 743 -4.84 1.69 18.34
N PRO A 744 -4.55 2.42 19.44
CA PRO A 744 -3.95 3.77 19.45
C PRO A 744 -2.47 3.75 19.04
N TRP A 745 -2.06 4.73 18.23
CA TRP A 745 -0.68 4.84 17.75
C TRP A 745 0.32 5.01 18.89
N ASP A 746 1.57 4.63 18.62
CA ASP A 746 2.69 4.98 19.49
C ASP A 746 3.29 6.34 19.10
N ILE A 747 3.82 7.05 20.09
CA ILE A 747 4.64 8.24 19.88
C ILE A 747 6.04 7.79 19.43
N GLY A 748 6.63 8.46 18.45
CA GLY A 748 7.96 8.15 17.91
C GLY A 748 7.92 7.44 16.57
N ALA A 749 9.09 7.09 16.06
CA ALA A 749 9.28 6.51 14.72
C ALA A 749 8.88 5.05 14.61
N ASP A 750 8.95 4.34 15.72
CA ASP A 750 8.62 2.93 15.87
C ASP A 750 7.18 2.74 16.34
N GLN A 751 6.50 1.73 15.81
CA GLN A 751 5.26 1.20 16.39
C GLN A 751 5.61 -0.10 17.11
N PHE A 752 5.45 -0.10 18.43
CA PHE A 752 5.62 -1.30 19.22
C PHE A 752 4.68 -2.39 18.72
N SER A 753 5.29 -3.52 18.37
CA SER A 753 4.62 -4.75 18.02
C SER A 753 5.30 -5.89 18.76
N ASP A 754 4.51 -6.68 19.50
CA ASP A 754 4.98 -7.90 20.16
C ASP A 754 5.60 -8.88 19.16
N THR A 755 5.24 -8.77 17.88
CA THR A 755 5.77 -9.59 16.77
C THR A 755 7.20 -9.19 16.35
N VAL A 756 7.64 -7.96 16.63
CA VAL A 756 8.92 -7.40 16.13
C VAL A 756 10.07 -7.59 17.10
N LEU A 757 9.77 -7.72 18.40
CA LEU A 757 10.76 -8.21 19.37
C LEU A 757 11.29 -9.61 19.00
N GLN A 758 10.61 -10.34 18.10
CA GLN A 758 11.03 -11.65 17.60
C GLN A 758 11.84 -11.61 16.30
N THR A 759 11.80 -10.53 15.53
CA THR A 759 12.55 -10.42 14.25
C THR A 759 13.69 -9.41 14.27
N GLN A 760 13.74 -8.52 15.27
CA GLN A 760 14.69 -7.39 15.30
C GLN A 760 15.60 -7.27 16.53
N GLN A 761 15.58 -8.21 17.47
CA GLN A 761 16.84 -8.56 18.11
C GLN A 761 17.69 -9.15 16.98
N SER A 762 18.65 -8.37 16.46
CA SER A 762 19.61 -8.76 15.41
C SER A 762 19.74 -10.28 15.36
N SER A 763 19.34 -10.94 14.27
CA SER A 763 19.45 -12.39 14.14
C SER A 763 20.93 -12.75 13.95
N PRO A 764 21.71 -13.15 14.97
CA PRO A 764 22.78 -14.08 14.70
C PRO A 764 22.13 -15.31 14.10
N ASN A 765 22.72 -15.81 13.02
CA ASN A 765 22.29 -17.02 12.36
C ASN A 765 22.19 -18.17 13.40
N LEU A 766 20.97 -18.53 13.81
CA LEU A 766 20.68 -19.62 14.75
C LEU A 766 20.84 -21.00 14.09
N ASP A 767 21.22 -21.06 12.82
CA ASP A 767 21.65 -22.28 12.14
C ASP A 767 23.18 -22.46 12.23
N ALA A 768 23.92 -21.36 12.49
CA ALA A 768 25.36 -21.43 12.64
C ALA A 768 25.72 -22.33 13.82
N GLY A 769 26.47 -23.39 13.54
CA GLY A 769 26.89 -24.36 14.55
C GLY A 769 25.76 -25.26 15.07
N LEU A 770 24.59 -25.28 14.44
CA LEU A 770 23.53 -26.24 14.75
C LEU A 770 23.96 -27.64 14.30
N VAL A 771 23.92 -28.59 15.22
CA VAL A 771 24.35 -29.99 15.03
C VAL A 771 23.16 -30.91 14.84
N GLY A 772 22.06 -30.65 15.54
CA GLY A 772 20.83 -31.41 15.41
C GLY A 772 19.63 -30.63 15.96
N HIS A 773 18.50 -30.74 15.26
CA HIS A 773 17.24 -30.12 15.65
C HIS A 773 16.10 -31.09 15.40
N TRP A 774 15.40 -31.46 16.48
CA TRP A 774 14.23 -32.33 16.44
C TRP A 774 13.02 -31.54 16.96
N THR A 775 12.18 -31.13 16.02
CA THR A 775 10.91 -30.42 16.28
C THR A 775 9.90 -31.35 16.97
N PHE A 776 9.91 -32.64 16.59
CA PHE A 776 8.88 -33.62 16.95
C PHE A 776 7.50 -33.32 16.35
N ASP A 777 7.46 -32.45 15.34
CA ASP A 777 6.27 -32.20 14.55
C ASP A 777 5.88 -33.43 13.70
N GLY A 778 4.59 -33.59 13.44
CA GLY A 778 4.03 -34.75 12.75
C GLY A 778 4.61 -34.99 11.35
N ASP A 779 4.99 -33.93 10.63
CA ASP A 779 5.63 -34.04 9.32
C ASP A 779 7.11 -34.47 9.41
N ASP A 780 7.73 -34.26 10.58
CA ASP A 780 9.10 -34.67 10.90
C ASP A 780 9.15 -36.00 11.66
N THR A 781 8.01 -36.65 11.91
CA THR A 781 7.93 -37.92 12.62
C THR A 781 7.17 -38.96 11.78
N SER A 782 7.84 -40.09 11.48
CA SER A 782 7.25 -41.17 10.70
C SER A 782 7.61 -42.52 11.29
N GLY A 783 6.60 -43.23 11.80
CA GLY A 783 6.79 -44.52 12.46
C GLY A 783 7.75 -44.43 13.65
N THR A 784 8.90 -45.08 13.54
CA THR A 784 9.95 -45.10 14.57
C THR A 784 11.08 -44.09 14.31
N VAL A 785 10.89 -43.11 13.42
CA VAL A 785 11.93 -42.13 13.05
C VAL A 785 11.42 -40.72 13.30
N THR A 786 12.28 -39.88 13.86
CA THR A 786 12.12 -38.42 13.90
C THR A 786 13.27 -37.78 13.14
N LYS A 787 12.95 -36.85 12.24
CA LYS A 787 13.89 -36.21 11.34
C LYS A 787 14.69 -35.15 12.08
N ASP A 788 15.98 -35.08 11.77
CA ASP A 788 16.82 -33.94 12.10
C ASP A 788 16.62 -32.86 11.02
N VAL A 789 15.99 -31.76 11.39
CA VAL A 789 15.68 -30.66 10.48
C VAL A 789 16.83 -29.68 10.31
N SER A 790 17.94 -29.84 11.06
CA SER A 790 19.14 -28.99 10.91
C SER A 790 19.86 -29.16 9.56
N GLY A 791 19.51 -30.19 8.78
CA GLY A 791 20.16 -30.52 7.51
C GLY A 791 21.39 -31.43 7.64
N ASN A 792 21.81 -31.78 8.87
CA ASN A 792 22.98 -32.64 9.12
C ASN A 792 22.67 -34.15 9.08
N GLY A 793 21.41 -34.54 8.92
CA GLY A 793 20.99 -35.93 8.78
C GLY A 793 21.11 -36.76 10.06
N ASN A 794 21.18 -36.12 11.24
CA ASN A 794 21.26 -36.78 12.54
C ASN A 794 19.91 -37.32 13.02
N ASN A 795 19.11 -37.94 12.14
CA ASN A 795 17.76 -38.41 12.46
C ASN A 795 17.73 -39.28 13.73
N GLY A 796 16.71 -39.09 14.56
CA GLY A 796 16.49 -39.86 15.78
C GLY A 796 15.64 -41.12 15.51
N THR A 797 15.93 -42.19 16.26
CA THR A 797 15.09 -43.40 16.31
C THR A 797 14.25 -43.37 17.58
N ILE A 798 12.93 -43.42 17.42
CA ILE A 798 11.92 -43.41 18.49
C ILE A 798 11.69 -44.85 18.97
N SER A 799 11.80 -45.07 20.28
CA SER A 799 11.41 -46.31 20.95
C SER A 799 10.45 -45.99 22.09
N GLY A 800 9.20 -46.41 21.97
CA GLY A 800 8.14 -46.27 22.96
C GLY A 800 7.55 -44.87 23.18
N ALA A 801 8.27 -43.78 22.85
CA ALA A 801 7.75 -42.42 22.96
C ALA A 801 6.69 -42.14 21.88
N THR A 802 5.74 -41.23 22.15
CA THR A 802 4.63 -40.93 21.23
C THR A 802 4.47 -39.43 21.02
N VAL A 803 4.14 -39.03 19.79
CA VAL A 803 3.85 -37.63 19.44
C VAL A 803 2.55 -37.17 20.13
N THR A 804 2.53 -35.95 20.64
CA THR A 804 1.42 -35.32 21.40
C THR A 804 1.43 -33.81 21.14
N PRO A 805 0.39 -33.02 21.48
CA PRO A 805 0.50 -31.57 21.41
C PRO A 805 1.68 -31.01 22.23
N GLY A 806 2.49 -30.16 21.59
CA GLY A 806 3.71 -29.57 22.12
C GLY A 806 3.53 -28.14 22.63
N LYS A 807 4.64 -27.47 22.90
CA LYS A 807 4.72 -26.02 23.09
C LYS A 807 4.67 -25.29 21.75
N LEU A 808 5.25 -25.89 20.72
CA LEU A 808 5.38 -25.42 19.34
C LEU A 808 4.88 -26.52 18.41
N GLY A 809 3.62 -26.45 17.99
CA GLY A 809 3.03 -27.54 17.20
C GLY A 809 2.88 -28.82 18.03
N GLN A 810 3.62 -29.87 17.67
CA GLN A 810 3.63 -31.16 18.36
C GLN A 810 4.95 -31.39 19.10
N GLY A 811 4.88 -32.09 20.23
CA GLY A 811 6.03 -32.53 21.01
C GLY A 811 6.04 -34.05 21.20
N MET A 812 7.07 -34.56 21.86
CA MET A 812 7.24 -35.97 22.15
C MET A 812 6.93 -36.28 23.61
N SER A 813 5.99 -37.18 23.86
CA SER A 813 5.61 -37.67 25.19
C SER A 813 6.48 -38.85 25.61
N PHE A 814 7.06 -38.75 26.80
CA PHE A 814 7.86 -39.79 27.43
C PHE A 814 7.20 -40.21 28.75
N GLY A 815 7.00 -41.51 28.93
CA GLY A 815 6.43 -42.16 30.11
C GLY A 815 7.47 -42.86 31.00
N GLY A 816 8.75 -42.49 30.91
CA GLY A 816 9.82 -43.00 31.77
C GLY A 816 10.86 -43.89 31.06
N VAL A 817 11.35 -44.91 31.75
CA VAL A 817 12.56 -45.68 31.38
C VAL A 817 12.48 -46.50 30.09
N THR A 818 11.29 -46.67 29.52
CA THR A 818 11.06 -47.42 28.28
C THR A 818 11.05 -46.53 27.05
N ASN A 819 11.02 -45.20 27.22
CA ASN A 819 10.84 -44.25 26.12
C ASN A 819 12.14 -43.49 25.83
N VAL A 820 12.59 -43.47 24.58
CA VAL A 820 13.82 -42.78 24.17
C VAL A 820 13.78 -42.40 22.70
N VAL A 821 14.39 -41.26 22.37
CA VAL A 821 14.82 -40.94 21.02
C VAL A 821 16.35 -41.03 20.97
N SER A 822 16.89 -41.93 20.15
CA SER A 822 18.36 -42.13 20.04
C SER A 822 18.89 -41.66 18.69
N SER A 823 19.99 -40.91 18.69
CA SER A 823 20.73 -40.51 17.49
C SER A 823 22.23 -40.79 17.65
N ASN A 824 22.94 -41.07 16.55
CA ASN A 824 24.40 -41.30 16.56
C ASN A 824 25.22 -39.99 16.57
N THR A 825 24.58 -38.86 16.90
CA THR A 825 25.20 -37.53 16.93
C THR A 825 26.46 -37.49 17.78
N THR A 826 27.46 -36.73 17.35
CA THR A 826 28.68 -36.43 18.10
C THR A 826 28.86 -34.92 18.23
N ASN A 827 29.52 -34.48 19.30
CA ASN A 827 29.86 -33.08 19.51
C ASN A 827 31.12 -33.00 20.39
N SER A 828 32.01 -32.05 20.11
CA SER A 828 33.26 -31.88 20.85
C SER A 828 33.58 -30.40 21.04
N GLY A 829 34.01 -30.01 22.24
CA GLY A 829 34.35 -28.63 22.56
C GLY A 829 33.14 -27.82 23.04
N ASN A 830 32.99 -26.60 22.53
CA ASN A 830 31.92 -25.70 22.95
C ASN A 830 30.54 -26.25 22.54
N PHE A 831 29.50 -25.94 23.31
CA PHE A 831 28.17 -26.47 23.01
C PHE A 831 27.05 -25.58 23.53
N THR A 832 25.86 -25.79 22.96
CA THR A 832 24.58 -25.38 23.56
C THR A 832 23.57 -26.49 23.38
N VAL A 833 22.81 -26.81 24.42
CA VAL A 833 21.68 -27.74 24.34
C VAL A 833 20.43 -27.04 24.87
N SER A 834 19.32 -27.13 24.15
CA SER A 834 18.07 -26.44 24.51
C SER A 834 16.83 -27.25 24.16
N ALA A 835 15.75 -27.07 24.92
CA ALA A 835 14.46 -27.68 24.65
C ALA A 835 13.33 -26.95 25.39
N TRP A 836 12.11 -27.10 24.89
CA TRP A 836 10.90 -26.90 25.67
C TRP A 836 10.56 -28.18 26.42
N ILE A 837 10.24 -28.06 27.71
CA ILE A 837 9.89 -29.20 28.54
C ILE A 837 8.61 -28.95 29.35
N LYS A 838 7.83 -30.00 29.60
CA LYS A 838 6.69 -30.00 30.52
C LYS A 838 6.67 -31.27 31.35
N THR A 839 6.89 -31.15 32.65
CA THR A 839 6.89 -32.28 33.59
C THR A 839 6.37 -31.88 34.96
N ALA A 840 5.62 -32.75 35.63
CA ALA A 840 5.03 -32.51 36.95
C ALA A 840 5.87 -33.11 38.12
N GLY A 841 7.07 -33.60 37.82
CA GLY A 841 7.93 -34.32 38.78
C GLY A 841 7.49 -35.78 38.95
N SER A 842 8.45 -36.68 39.09
CA SER A 842 8.22 -38.14 38.98
C SER A 842 8.17 -38.89 40.32
N GLY A 843 8.38 -38.22 41.46
CA GLY A 843 8.34 -38.87 42.78
C GLY A 843 9.41 -39.96 43.02
N GLY A 844 10.34 -40.18 42.09
CA GLY A 844 11.44 -41.14 42.20
C GLY A 844 12.52 -40.96 41.12
N ALA A 845 13.78 -40.92 41.56
CA ALA A 845 15.06 -40.87 40.82
C ALA A 845 15.15 -40.00 39.54
N SER A 846 15.75 -38.82 39.70
CA SER A 846 16.22 -37.83 38.71
C SER A 846 15.96 -38.11 37.20
N PRO A 847 14.88 -37.59 36.60
CA PRO A 847 14.62 -37.71 35.17
C PRO A 847 15.60 -36.90 34.31
N TYR A 848 16.05 -37.52 33.21
CA TYR A 848 17.05 -36.97 32.29
C TYR A 848 16.41 -36.48 30.99
N ILE A 849 16.57 -35.19 30.67
CA ILE A 849 16.11 -34.59 29.40
C ILE A 849 16.92 -35.18 28.23
N ALA A 850 18.24 -35.23 28.38
CA ALA A 850 19.12 -35.85 27.40
C ALA A 850 20.42 -36.35 28.04
N THR A 851 21.02 -37.39 27.44
CA THR A 851 22.31 -37.94 27.85
C THR A 851 23.12 -38.42 26.65
N ALA A 852 24.43 -38.55 26.84
CA ALA A 852 25.27 -39.21 25.86
C ALA A 852 25.53 -40.68 26.16
N THR A 853 25.64 -41.47 25.09
CA THR A 853 25.80 -42.94 25.22
C THR A 853 27.15 -43.34 25.83
N ASN A 854 28.18 -42.52 25.68
CA ASN A 854 29.47 -42.69 26.35
C ASN A 854 29.50 -42.13 27.79
N ASN A 855 28.36 -41.70 28.34
CA ASN A 855 28.24 -41.11 29.68
C ASN A 855 29.06 -39.82 29.88
N ALA A 856 29.50 -39.17 28.80
CA ALA A 856 30.28 -37.94 28.88
C ALA A 856 29.47 -36.71 29.29
N TRP A 857 28.13 -36.78 29.26
CA TRP A 857 27.25 -35.69 29.68
C TRP A 857 25.86 -36.16 30.05
N TYR A 858 25.29 -35.46 31.03
CA TYR A 858 23.92 -35.66 31.49
C TYR A 858 23.22 -34.31 31.63
N TRP A 859 22.00 -34.21 31.12
CA TRP A 859 21.13 -33.07 31.32
C TRP A 859 19.89 -33.49 32.11
N ILE A 860 19.80 -33.06 33.37
CA ILE A 860 18.80 -33.49 34.34
C ILE A 860 17.76 -32.39 34.54
N ALA A 861 16.48 -32.75 34.46
CA ALA A 861 15.34 -31.86 34.72
C ALA A 861 14.95 -31.79 36.20
N GLU A 862 15.29 -32.81 37.00
CA GLU A 862 14.89 -32.87 38.42
C GLU A 862 16.01 -33.51 39.26
N TYR A 863 16.83 -32.65 39.89
CA TYR A 863 17.75 -33.01 40.97
C TYR A 863 17.27 -32.31 42.25
N GLY A 864 17.26 -33.02 43.40
CA GLY A 864 17.06 -32.42 44.73
C GLY A 864 15.98 -31.33 44.90
N GLY A 865 14.75 -31.54 44.40
CA GLY A 865 13.63 -30.58 44.56
C GLY A 865 13.02 -30.03 43.27
N GLY A 866 13.42 -30.54 42.10
CA GLY A 866 12.81 -30.18 40.80
C GLY A 866 13.56 -29.08 40.03
N VAL A 867 14.82 -28.86 40.39
CA VAL A 867 15.75 -27.93 39.72
C VAL A 867 16.63 -28.66 38.72
N MET A 868 17.25 -27.91 37.81
CA MET A 868 18.07 -28.43 36.73
C MET A 868 19.54 -28.54 37.09
N LYS A 869 20.20 -29.56 36.50
CA LYS A 869 21.65 -29.76 36.59
C LYS A 869 22.23 -30.30 35.28
N PHE A 870 23.48 -29.92 35.02
CA PHE A 870 24.26 -30.45 33.92
C PHE A 870 25.53 -31.12 34.44
N TYR A 871 25.86 -32.30 33.90
CA TYR A 871 27.13 -32.98 34.10
C TYR A 871 27.91 -32.96 32.81
N ASN A 872 29.17 -32.57 32.86
CA ASN A 872 30.01 -32.41 31.67
C ASN A 872 31.05 -33.53 31.46
N GLY A 873 30.94 -34.62 32.21
CA GLY A 873 31.89 -35.74 32.18
C GLY A 873 32.86 -35.74 33.37
N THR A 874 33.07 -34.58 34.00
CA THR A 874 34.07 -34.39 35.07
C THR A 874 33.44 -33.85 36.36
N ALA A 875 32.48 -32.93 36.29
CA ALA A 875 31.80 -32.36 37.45
C ALA A 875 30.35 -31.98 37.14
N TRP A 876 29.58 -31.75 38.21
CA TRP A 876 28.21 -31.22 38.16
C TRP A 876 28.22 -29.70 38.29
N THR A 877 27.31 -29.03 37.57
CA THR A 877 27.01 -27.61 37.77
C THR A 877 26.29 -27.38 39.10
N THR A 878 26.29 -26.13 39.55
CA THR A 878 25.39 -25.62 40.59
C THR A 878 23.94 -25.82 40.16
N ASP A 879 23.06 -26.07 41.13
CA ASP A 879 21.61 -26.18 40.92
C ASP A 879 21.04 -24.86 40.40
N THR A 880 20.10 -24.93 39.45
CA THR A 880 19.32 -23.74 39.08
C THR A 880 18.41 -23.28 40.22
N SER A 881 18.09 -21.98 40.26
CA SER A 881 17.27 -21.35 41.29
C SER A 881 15.78 -21.62 41.13
N LYS A 882 15.31 -21.86 39.89
CA LYS A 882 13.90 -22.13 39.56
C LYS A 882 13.60 -23.63 39.44
N ARG A 883 12.45 -24.03 39.98
CA ARG A 883 11.86 -25.36 39.78
C ARG A 883 11.20 -25.42 38.41
N VAL A 884 11.48 -26.46 37.63
CA VAL A 884 10.92 -26.70 36.29
C VAL A 884 9.98 -27.91 36.23
N SER A 885 9.78 -28.58 37.37
CA SER A 885 8.94 -29.78 37.51
C SER A 885 7.53 -29.49 38.07
N ASP A 886 6.95 -28.33 37.76
CA ASP A 886 5.66 -27.87 38.28
C ASP A 886 4.46 -28.21 37.38
N GLY A 887 4.69 -28.88 36.26
CA GLY A 887 3.67 -29.23 35.27
C GLY A 887 3.41 -28.14 34.23
N ALA A 888 4.10 -27.01 34.27
CA ALA A 888 4.07 -25.97 33.25
C ALA A 888 5.12 -26.20 32.15
N TRP A 889 4.98 -25.48 31.04
CA TRP A 889 6.00 -25.44 29.98
C TRP A 889 7.12 -24.51 30.39
N HIS A 890 8.35 -25.01 30.36
CA HIS A 890 9.56 -24.21 30.55
C HIS A 890 10.50 -24.36 29.36
N TYR A 891 11.14 -23.26 28.99
CA TYR A 891 12.26 -23.32 28.06
C TYR A 891 13.56 -23.43 28.85
N VAL A 892 14.36 -24.43 28.51
CA VAL A 892 15.54 -24.77 29.30
C VAL A 892 16.76 -24.90 28.40
N SER A 893 17.89 -24.36 28.84
CA SER A 893 19.13 -24.41 28.06
C SER A 893 20.40 -24.38 28.92
N TYR A 894 21.47 -25.01 28.42
CA TYR A 894 22.83 -24.83 28.93
C TYR A 894 23.80 -24.50 27.79
N THR A 895 24.71 -23.55 28.02
CA THR A 895 25.78 -23.14 27.08
C THR A 895 27.15 -23.35 27.72
N GLY A 896 28.09 -23.97 27.01
CA GLY A 896 29.49 -24.15 27.44
C GLY A 896 30.48 -23.53 26.46
N ASP A 897 31.27 -22.55 26.92
CA ASP A 897 32.23 -21.78 26.08
C ASP A 897 33.69 -22.26 26.20
N GLY A 898 33.91 -23.40 26.84
CA GLY A 898 35.22 -23.97 27.11
C GLY A 898 35.89 -23.45 28.39
N THR A 899 35.35 -22.38 28.98
CA THR A 899 35.79 -21.81 30.27
C THR A 899 34.69 -21.85 31.32
N ASN A 900 33.45 -21.56 30.92
CA ASN A 900 32.28 -21.49 31.78
C ASN A 900 31.12 -22.31 31.19
N ILE A 901 30.27 -22.84 32.08
CA ILE A 901 28.95 -23.35 31.74
C ILE A 901 27.89 -22.43 32.35
N ARG A 902 26.87 -22.09 31.57
CA ARG A 902 25.76 -21.20 31.97
C ARG A 902 24.42 -21.90 31.77
N GLY A 903 23.57 -21.89 32.79
CA GLY A 903 22.21 -22.44 32.74
C GLY A 903 21.16 -21.33 32.59
N TYR A 904 20.18 -21.54 31.72
CA TYR A 904 19.10 -20.60 31.44
C TYR A 904 17.73 -21.26 31.62
N ILE A 905 16.81 -20.54 32.25
CA ILE A 905 15.40 -20.94 32.43
C ILE A 905 14.51 -19.82 31.93
N ASP A 906 13.60 -20.16 31.01
CA ASP A 906 12.66 -19.25 30.36
C ASP A 906 13.35 -18.04 29.72
N GLY A 907 14.46 -18.32 29.02
CA GLY A 907 15.27 -17.33 28.30
C GLY A 907 16.20 -16.48 29.20
N VAL A 908 16.13 -16.63 30.52
CA VAL A 908 16.90 -15.82 31.48
C VAL A 908 18.06 -16.63 32.05
N LEU A 909 19.25 -16.02 32.12
CA LEU A 909 20.43 -16.61 32.77
C LEU A 909 20.15 -16.83 34.25
N ASP A 910 20.33 -18.07 34.71
CA ASP A 910 20.01 -18.49 36.07
C ASP A 910 21.27 -18.90 36.86
N THR A 911 22.21 -19.62 36.24
CA THR A 911 23.49 -20.02 36.87
C THR A 911 24.70 -19.86 35.97
N THR A 912 25.88 -19.71 36.57
CA THR A 912 27.18 -19.72 35.89
C THR A 912 28.23 -20.40 36.76
N ASP A 913 28.90 -21.41 36.22
CA ASP A 913 30.00 -22.09 36.88
C ASP A 913 31.27 -22.05 36.03
N ALA A 914 32.43 -21.89 36.67
CA ALA A 914 33.72 -22.03 36.03
C ALA A 914 34.01 -23.52 35.80
N LEU A 915 33.93 -23.96 34.55
CA LEU A 915 34.08 -25.37 34.20
C LEU A 915 34.75 -25.51 32.82
N ALA A 916 36.02 -25.89 32.82
CA ALA A 916 36.83 -26.02 31.62
C ALA A 916 36.75 -27.43 31.01
N ASN A 917 36.74 -27.50 29.67
CA ASN A 917 36.84 -28.73 28.85
C ASN A 917 35.73 -29.79 29.08
N PRO A 918 34.52 -29.62 28.53
CA PRO A 918 33.52 -30.69 28.50
C PRO A 918 34.03 -31.90 27.70
N ALA A 919 33.76 -33.11 28.20
CA ALA A 919 34.12 -34.34 27.49
C ALA A 919 33.35 -34.47 26.17
N ALA A 920 33.98 -35.03 25.14
CA ALA A 920 33.34 -35.20 23.83
C ALA A 920 32.14 -36.16 23.92
N MET A 921 31.04 -35.81 23.25
CA MET A 921 29.90 -36.69 23.07
C MET A 921 30.15 -37.75 22.01
N THR A 922 29.73 -38.97 22.32
CA THR A 922 29.30 -39.90 21.27
C THR A 922 27.91 -40.44 21.55
N GLY A 923 27.01 -40.30 20.57
CA GLY A 923 25.61 -40.72 20.62
C GLY A 923 24.76 -39.88 21.56
N LEU A 924 23.55 -39.52 21.14
CA LEU A 924 22.57 -38.75 21.91
C LEU A 924 21.35 -39.62 22.24
N GLN A 925 20.90 -39.57 23.50
CA GLN A 925 19.64 -40.14 23.95
C GLN A 925 18.77 -39.04 24.57
N ILE A 926 17.63 -38.75 23.97
CA ILE A 926 16.63 -37.79 24.47
C ILE A 926 15.56 -38.56 25.23
N GLY A 927 15.23 -38.08 26.43
CA GLY A 927 14.23 -38.65 27.32
C GLY A 927 14.70 -39.86 28.15
N ARG A 928 15.98 -40.25 28.06
CA ARG A 928 16.50 -41.43 28.78
C ARG A 928 18.01 -41.40 29.01
N ARG A 929 18.45 -42.03 30.11
CA ARG A 929 19.87 -42.36 30.40
C ARG A 929 20.16 -43.87 30.38
N SER A 930 19.28 -44.67 30.99
CA SER A 930 19.48 -46.12 31.10
C SER A 930 18.14 -46.84 31.21
N THR A 931 18.13 -48.16 31.36
CA THR A 931 16.92 -48.95 31.67
C THR A 931 16.28 -48.63 33.02
N VAL A 932 16.92 -47.80 33.86
CA VAL A 932 16.46 -47.48 35.21
C VAL A 932 16.23 -45.97 35.40
N PHE A 933 16.70 -45.13 34.48
CA PHE A 933 16.56 -43.67 34.55
C PHE A 933 16.00 -43.09 33.23
N GLY A 934 14.81 -42.49 33.29
CA GLY A 934 14.07 -41.96 32.14
C GLY A 934 13.28 -40.70 32.46
N TYR A 935 12.89 -39.95 31.43
CA TYR A 935 12.09 -38.74 31.53
C TYR A 935 10.60 -39.07 31.55
N VAL A 936 9.85 -38.41 32.43
CA VAL A 936 8.38 -38.45 32.45
C VAL A 936 7.87 -37.04 32.16
N GLY A 937 7.24 -36.84 31.02
CA GLY A 937 6.81 -35.51 30.56
C GLY A 937 6.84 -35.37 29.05
N ILE A 938 6.68 -34.14 28.57
CA ILE A 938 6.71 -33.79 27.15
C ILE A 938 7.97 -32.97 26.88
N ILE A 939 8.70 -33.31 25.82
CA ILE A 939 9.83 -32.54 25.29
C ILE A 939 9.48 -32.07 23.89
N ASP A 940 9.81 -30.82 23.57
CA ASP A 940 9.54 -30.19 22.29
C ASP A 940 10.74 -29.31 21.86
N ASP A 941 10.93 -29.16 20.55
CA ASP A 941 11.91 -28.27 19.91
C ASP A 941 13.35 -28.46 20.42
N PHE A 942 13.79 -29.72 20.49
CA PHE A 942 15.11 -30.08 21.04
C PHE A 942 16.22 -29.69 20.05
N ARG A 943 17.20 -28.91 20.51
CA ARG A 943 18.35 -28.47 19.71
C ARG A 943 19.69 -28.76 20.38
N LEU A 944 20.69 -29.03 19.54
CA LEU A 944 22.09 -29.15 19.92
C LEU A 944 22.98 -28.30 18.98
N TYR A 945 23.90 -27.53 19.58
CA TYR A 945 24.89 -26.71 18.90
C TYR A 945 26.32 -27.11 19.27
N ASN A 946 27.28 -26.91 18.36
CA ASN A 946 28.73 -27.05 18.58
C ASN A 946 29.41 -25.72 18.99
N ARG A 947 28.63 -24.76 19.46
CA ARG A 947 29.11 -23.48 20.00
C ARG A 947 28.26 -23.05 21.20
N ALA A 948 28.84 -22.20 22.04
CA ALA A 948 28.08 -21.49 23.06
C ALA A 948 27.23 -20.40 22.39
N LEU A 949 25.92 -20.47 22.55
CA LEU A 949 25.00 -19.39 22.21
C LEU A 949 25.12 -18.27 23.25
N SER A 950 25.02 -17.04 22.80
CA SER A 950 24.93 -15.85 23.65
C SER A 950 23.58 -15.79 24.37
N ALA A 951 23.49 -15.00 25.44
CA ALA A 951 22.23 -14.79 26.16
C ALA A 951 21.12 -14.24 25.23
N SER A 952 21.48 -13.43 24.22
CA SER A 952 20.52 -12.93 23.21
C SER A 952 19.99 -14.06 22.31
N GLU A 953 20.85 -14.97 21.87
CA GLU A 953 20.47 -16.14 21.07
C GLU A 953 19.57 -17.09 21.86
N ILE A 954 19.85 -17.28 23.15
CA ILE A 954 18.99 -18.03 24.07
C ILE A 954 17.64 -17.34 24.24
N GLY A 955 17.61 -16.01 24.38
CA GLY A 955 16.40 -15.21 24.43
C GLY A 955 15.56 -15.32 23.15
N GLN A 956 16.21 -15.37 21.97
CA GLN A 956 15.53 -15.57 20.70
C GLN A 956 14.87 -16.95 20.61
N LEU A 957 15.58 -18.03 20.94
CA LEU A 957 15.02 -19.39 20.94
C LEU A 957 13.86 -19.53 21.95
N TYR A 958 13.96 -18.87 23.11
CA TYR A 958 12.85 -18.77 24.06
C TYR A 958 11.66 -18.01 23.46
N ASN A 959 11.89 -16.84 22.86
CA ASN A 959 10.83 -16.03 22.29
C ASN A 959 10.17 -16.71 21.09
N GLN A 960 10.92 -17.50 20.30
CA GLN A 960 10.38 -18.37 19.25
C GLN A 960 9.34 -19.36 19.82
N GLY A 961 9.51 -19.82 21.06
CA GLY A 961 8.51 -20.65 21.73
C GLY A 961 7.43 -19.89 22.49
N GLN A 962 7.63 -18.60 22.76
CA GLN A 962 6.59 -17.72 23.32
C GLN A 962 5.62 -17.18 22.28
N THR A 963 5.90 -17.35 20.99
CA THR A 963 4.84 -17.23 19.97
C THR A 963 3.75 -18.27 20.27
N THR A 964 2.65 -17.84 20.89
CA THR A 964 1.36 -18.38 20.50
C THR A 964 1.33 -18.25 18.99
N MET A 965 1.25 -19.36 18.26
CA MET A 965 0.93 -19.29 16.84
C MET A 965 -0.24 -18.31 16.73
N GLN A 966 -0.09 -17.21 16.00
CA GLN A 966 -1.24 -16.40 15.63
C GLN A 966 -2.08 -17.29 14.72
N THR A 967 -2.99 -18.02 15.34
CA THR A 967 -3.75 -19.14 14.79
C THR A 967 -5.22 -18.73 14.65
N SER A 968 -5.44 -17.53 14.12
CA SER A 968 -6.68 -17.16 13.45
C SER A 968 -6.43 -15.86 12.70
N GLN A 969 -6.76 -15.85 11.41
CA GLN A 969 -6.54 -14.72 10.50
C GLN A 969 -7.47 -13.52 10.80
N ASN A 970 -7.39 -12.93 11.98
CA ASN A 970 -8.26 -11.81 12.37
C ASN A 970 -7.87 -10.46 11.73
N SER A 971 -6.75 -10.37 11.01
CA SER A 971 -6.16 -9.05 10.75
C SER A 971 -6.23 -8.51 9.32
N LYS A 972 -6.78 -9.22 8.31
CA LYS A 972 -6.71 -8.70 6.92
C LYS A 972 -7.94 -8.83 6.01
N SER A 973 -9.04 -9.46 6.45
CA SER A 973 -10.34 -9.34 5.76
C SER A 973 -11.48 -9.48 6.75
N THR A 974 -11.67 -8.44 7.57
CA THR A 974 -12.80 -8.33 8.51
C THR A 974 -14.00 -7.64 7.89
N ASN A 975 -13.82 -6.97 6.74
CA ASN A 975 -14.92 -6.32 6.04
C ASN A 975 -15.97 -7.35 5.62
N GLY A 976 -17.12 -7.29 6.26
CA GLY A 976 -18.23 -8.20 6.04
C GLY A 976 -18.07 -9.59 6.64
N LEU A 977 -17.06 -9.84 7.48
CA LEU A 977 -16.87 -11.12 8.15
C LEU A 977 -17.96 -11.32 9.23
N VAL A 978 -18.61 -12.49 9.21
CA VAL A 978 -19.73 -12.81 10.13
C VAL A 978 -19.46 -14.01 11.02
N GLY A 979 -18.63 -14.94 10.56
CA GLY A 979 -18.19 -16.06 11.37
C GLY A 979 -16.77 -16.45 10.99
N LEU A 980 -15.92 -16.71 11.97
CA LEU A 980 -14.62 -17.35 11.82
C LEU A 980 -14.42 -18.37 12.93
N TRP A 981 -14.31 -19.64 12.55
CA TRP A 981 -13.96 -20.74 13.45
C TRP A 981 -12.65 -21.35 12.96
N SER A 982 -11.55 -20.96 13.60
CA SER A 982 -10.21 -21.54 13.37
C SER A 982 -10.13 -22.98 13.84
N PHE A 983 -10.77 -23.29 14.97
CA PHE A 983 -10.63 -24.56 15.70
C PHE A 983 -9.27 -24.74 16.37
N ASP A 984 -8.51 -23.67 16.48
CA ASP A 984 -7.27 -23.65 17.21
C ASP A 984 -7.46 -23.75 18.72
N GLY A 985 -6.42 -24.19 19.43
CA GLY A 985 -6.48 -24.48 20.87
C GLY A 985 -7.05 -23.34 21.74
N PRO A 986 -6.69 -22.05 21.52
CA PRO A 986 -7.31 -20.92 22.21
C PRO A 986 -8.78 -20.66 21.81
N ASP A 987 -9.20 -21.21 20.68
CA ASP A 987 -10.49 -20.99 20.02
C ASP A 987 -11.44 -22.18 20.23
N ILE A 988 -11.01 -23.18 21.00
CA ILE A 988 -11.85 -24.27 21.51
C ILE A 988 -11.76 -24.36 23.04
N PHE A 989 -12.89 -24.35 23.71
CA PHE A 989 -12.96 -24.65 25.15
C PHE A 989 -14.14 -25.56 25.47
N GLY A 990 -13.86 -26.77 25.98
CA GLY A 990 -14.88 -27.78 26.21
C GLY A 990 -15.58 -28.17 24.91
N THR A 991 -16.90 -27.98 24.87
CA THR A 991 -17.73 -28.22 23.68
C THR A 991 -18.00 -26.94 22.89
N THR A 992 -17.26 -25.85 23.11
CA THR A 992 -17.49 -24.57 22.42
C THR A 992 -16.39 -24.31 21.41
N ALA A 993 -16.78 -24.07 20.15
CA ALA A 993 -15.93 -23.47 19.12
C ALA A 993 -16.18 -21.96 19.10
N TYR A 994 -15.20 -21.16 19.49
CA TYR A 994 -15.33 -19.71 19.54
C TYR A 994 -15.31 -19.10 18.14
N ASP A 995 -16.23 -18.15 17.92
CA ASP A 995 -16.22 -17.29 16.75
C ASP A 995 -15.27 -16.11 16.97
N ARG A 996 -14.36 -15.92 16.01
CA ARG A 996 -13.35 -14.86 16.01
C ARG A 996 -13.69 -13.68 15.09
N SER A 997 -14.87 -13.67 14.47
CA SER A 997 -15.35 -12.54 13.67
C SER A 997 -15.61 -11.27 14.48
N GLY A 998 -15.80 -11.40 15.81
CA GLY A 998 -16.22 -10.32 16.70
C GLY A 998 -17.75 -10.21 16.89
N LEU A 999 -18.54 -11.04 16.21
CA LEU A 999 -20.01 -11.03 16.30
C LEU A 999 -20.58 -12.08 17.28
N GLY A 1000 -19.73 -12.90 17.88
CA GLY A 1000 -20.12 -13.83 18.95
C GLY A 1000 -20.94 -15.02 18.47
N ASN A 1001 -20.78 -15.43 17.20
CA ASN A 1001 -21.47 -16.58 16.60
C ASN A 1001 -20.84 -17.92 17.02
N ASN A 1002 -20.55 -18.12 18.30
CA ASN A 1002 -19.88 -19.32 18.81
C ASN A 1002 -20.69 -20.60 18.50
N GLY A 1003 -20.02 -21.66 18.06
CA GLY A 1003 -20.61 -22.96 17.77
C GLY A 1003 -20.48 -23.93 18.95
N THR A 1004 -21.40 -24.90 19.04
CA THR A 1004 -21.34 -26.02 19.97
C THR A 1004 -20.88 -27.28 19.24
N ILE A 1005 -19.75 -27.85 19.67
CA ILE A 1005 -19.14 -29.08 19.15
C ILE A 1005 -19.80 -30.30 19.80
N SER A 1006 -20.22 -31.27 19.00
CA SER A 1006 -20.73 -32.57 19.44
C SER A 1006 -20.20 -33.67 18.52
N GLY A 1007 -19.64 -34.76 19.06
CA GLY A 1007 -19.13 -35.92 18.28
C GLY A 1007 -17.84 -35.67 17.49
N ALA A 1008 -17.56 -34.43 17.06
CA ALA A 1008 -16.30 -34.05 16.43
C ALA A 1008 -15.18 -33.84 17.47
N THR A 1009 -13.95 -34.17 17.11
CA THR A 1009 -12.78 -34.04 17.99
C THR A 1009 -11.69 -33.17 17.36
N VAL A 1010 -10.88 -32.52 18.20
CA VAL A 1010 -9.75 -31.71 17.75
C VAL A 1010 -8.67 -32.59 17.14
N THR A 1011 -8.07 -32.11 16.05
CA THR A 1011 -7.05 -32.81 15.25
C THR A 1011 -6.07 -31.79 14.68
N PRO A 1012 -4.89 -32.18 14.17
CA PRO A 1012 -4.06 -31.26 13.39
C PRO A 1012 -4.82 -30.70 12.16
N GLY A 1013 -4.85 -29.38 12.04
CA GLY A 1013 -5.50 -28.62 10.96
C GLY A 1013 -4.57 -28.41 9.76
N LYS A 1014 -5.02 -27.59 8.80
CA LYS A 1014 -4.15 -27.00 7.79
C LYS A 1014 -3.29 -25.88 8.38
N VAL A 1015 -3.87 -25.08 9.29
CA VAL A 1015 -3.23 -24.05 10.09
C VAL A 1015 -3.49 -24.42 11.55
N GLY A 1016 -2.44 -24.82 12.28
CA GLY A 1016 -2.61 -25.22 13.69
C GLY A 1016 -3.49 -26.45 13.89
N GLN A 1017 -4.66 -26.30 14.51
CA GLN A 1017 -5.63 -27.35 14.82
C GLN A 1017 -6.94 -27.15 14.05
N GLY A 1018 -7.54 -28.27 13.63
CA GLY A 1018 -8.86 -28.34 13.02
C GLY A 1018 -9.79 -29.27 13.79
N LEU A 1019 -10.96 -29.54 13.23
CA LEU A 1019 -11.87 -30.60 13.71
C LEU A 1019 -11.89 -31.78 12.74
N ILE A 1020 -11.82 -33.00 13.28
CA ILE A 1020 -12.11 -34.24 12.56
C ILE A 1020 -13.53 -34.69 12.84
N PHE A 1021 -14.24 -35.03 11.77
CA PHE A 1021 -15.59 -35.58 11.75
C PHE A 1021 -15.52 -37.02 11.24
N ASP A 1022 -16.17 -37.94 11.95
CA ASP A 1022 -16.07 -39.38 11.72
C ASP A 1022 -17.13 -39.94 10.73
N GLY A 1023 -18.05 -39.09 10.27
CA GLY A 1023 -19.17 -39.49 9.43
C GLY A 1023 -20.33 -40.16 10.17
N VAL A 1024 -20.32 -40.20 11.51
CA VAL A 1024 -21.33 -40.89 12.32
C VAL A 1024 -22.22 -39.91 13.07
N ASP A 1025 -21.65 -39.05 13.93
CA ASP A 1025 -22.42 -38.14 14.78
C ASP A 1025 -21.80 -36.75 14.97
N GLY A 1026 -20.61 -36.49 14.42
CA GLY A 1026 -19.88 -35.22 14.56
C GLY A 1026 -20.54 -34.01 13.89
N TYR A 1027 -20.69 -32.89 14.63
CA TYR A 1027 -21.12 -31.59 14.10
C TYR A 1027 -20.70 -30.41 14.99
N VAL A 1028 -20.74 -29.21 14.39
CA VAL A 1028 -20.70 -27.92 15.11
C VAL A 1028 -22.00 -27.17 14.82
N GLU A 1029 -22.71 -26.70 15.85
CA GLU A 1029 -24.01 -26.02 15.70
C GLU A 1029 -24.04 -24.62 16.31
N LYS A 1030 -24.61 -23.66 15.57
CA LYS A 1030 -25.11 -22.39 16.09
C LYS A 1030 -26.64 -22.39 16.02
N THR A 1031 -27.30 -22.49 17.18
CA THR A 1031 -28.77 -22.66 17.28
C THR A 1031 -29.54 -21.41 16.88
N ASP A 1032 -29.13 -20.23 17.36
CA ASP A 1032 -29.71 -18.94 16.95
C ASP A 1032 -28.98 -18.42 15.71
N ASN A 1033 -29.68 -18.29 14.60
CA ASN A 1033 -29.13 -17.88 13.30
C ASN A 1033 -29.58 -16.48 12.89
N SER A 1034 -30.21 -15.70 13.76
CA SER A 1034 -30.74 -14.38 13.40
C SER A 1034 -29.68 -13.39 12.92
N SER A 1035 -28.43 -13.59 13.36
CA SER A 1035 -27.24 -12.89 12.87
C SER A 1035 -26.89 -13.22 11.41
N PHE A 1036 -27.55 -14.20 10.79
CA PHE A 1036 -27.37 -14.64 9.41
C PHE A 1036 -28.44 -14.12 8.43
N ASP A 1037 -29.53 -13.55 8.93
CA ASP A 1037 -30.70 -13.14 8.14
C ASP A 1037 -30.44 -11.90 7.24
N SER A 1038 -29.50 -11.03 7.62
CA SER A 1038 -29.33 -9.72 6.97
C SER A 1038 -28.51 -9.76 5.67
N TYR A 1039 -28.05 -10.93 5.22
CA TYR A 1039 -27.18 -11.07 4.04
C TYR A 1039 -27.52 -12.24 3.13
N LEU A 1040 -28.79 -12.61 3.11
CA LEU A 1040 -29.36 -13.56 2.16
C LEU A 1040 -29.34 -13.06 0.70
N GLN A 1041 -28.89 -11.82 0.48
CA GLN A 1041 -28.61 -11.24 -0.83
C GLN A 1041 -27.15 -11.44 -1.27
N ASN A 1042 -26.18 -11.50 -0.35
CA ASN A 1042 -24.77 -11.69 -0.71
C ASN A 1042 -24.06 -12.53 0.34
N LEU A 1043 -23.37 -13.59 -0.09
CA LEU A 1043 -22.76 -14.56 0.82
C LEU A 1043 -21.42 -15.04 0.27
N THR A 1044 -20.41 -15.18 1.14
CA THR A 1044 -19.24 -16.01 0.83
C THR A 1044 -19.00 -17.00 1.96
N ILE A 1045 -18.75 -18.26 1.61
CA ILE A 1045 -18.35 -19.31 2.56
C ILE A 1045 -16.98 -19.83 2.11
N SER A 1046 -16.03 -19.91 3.04
CA SER A 1046 -14.68 -20.40 2.72
C SER A 1046 -14.04 -21.15 3.87
N GLY A 1047 -13.02 -21.96 3.59
CA GLY A 1047 -12.27 -22.69 4.60
C GLY A 1047 -11.35 -23.74 4.01
N TRP A 1048 -10.67 -24.50 4.86
CA TRP A 1048 -9.87 -25.65 4.47
C TRP A 1048 -10.62 -26.95 4.73
N VAL A 1049 -10.52 -27.88 3.79
CA VAL A 1049 -11.16 -29.20 3.85
C VAL A 1049 -10.16 -30.28 3.46
N LYS A 1050 -10.17 -31.40 4.18
CA LYS A 1050 -9.45 -32.63 3.83
C LYS A 1050 -10.38 -33.82 3.98
N THR A 1051 -10.63 -34.54 2.88
CA THR A 1051 -11.59 -35.64 2.87
C THR A 1051 -11.25 -36.70 1.82
N THR A 1052 -11.88 -37.86 1.93
CA THR A 1052 -11.86 -38.95 0.95
C THR A 1052 -13.27 -39.38 0.52
N VAL A 1053 -14.31 -38.66 0.96
CA VAL A 1053 -15.70 -39.02 0.66
C VAL A 1053 -16.02 -38.89 -0.82
N THR A 1054 -16.78 -39.86 -1.34
CA THR A 1054 -17.26 -39.90 -2.73
C THR A 1054 -18.77 -39.66 -2.83
N GLY A 1055 -19.53 -39.98 -1.77
CA GLY A 1055 -20.96 -39.69 -1.65
C GLY A 1055 -21.25 -38.25 -1.21
N GLU A 1056 -22.53 -37.94 -1.03
CA GLU A 1056 -23.01 -36.64 -0.53
C GLU A 1056 -22.64 -36.48 0.96
N SER A 1057 -22.03 -35.35 1.33
CA SER A 1057 -21.56 -35.05 2.68
C SER A 1057 -21.60 -33.55 2.97
N LEU A 1058 -22.11 -33.11 4.11
CA LEU A 1058 -22.30 -31.69 4.42
C LEU A 1058 -21.07 -31.05 5.09
N VAL A 1059 -20.45 -30.07 4.43
CA VAL A 1059 -19.40 -29.26 5.06
C VAL A 1059 -20.03 -28.25 6.02
N ILE A 1060 -20.90 -27.38 5.49
CA ILE A 1060 -21.62 -26.36 6.27
C ILE A 1060 -22.92 -25.98 5.58
N GLY A 1061 -24.01 -25.77 6.33
CA GLY A 1061 -25.26 -25.33 5.74
C GLY A 1061 -26.37 -25.00 6.72
N GLN A 1062 -27.42 -24.40 6.18
CA GLN A 1062 -28.64 -24.04 6.88
C GLN A 1062 -29.85 -24.65 6.16
N TYR A 1063 -30.65 -25.43 6.88
CA TYR A 1063 -31.76 -26.21 6.33
C TYR A 1063 -33.11 -25.53 6.56
N ASN A 1064 -34.17 -25.98 5.89
CA ASN A 1064 -35.54 -25.64 6.24
C ASN A 1064 -36.05 -26.65 7.31
N THR A 1065 -36.75 -26.19 8.35
CA THR A 1065 -37.09 -27.03 9.52
C THR A 1065 -38.02 -28.21 9.20
N ASP A 1066 -38.75 -28.16 8.07
CA ASP A 1066 -39.89 -29.04 7.82
C ASP A 1066 -39.77 -29.89 6.54
N SER A 1067 -38.62 -29.88 5.83
CA SER A 1067 -38.42 -30.66 4.59
C SER A 1067 -36.93 -30.94 4.28
N ASN A 1068 -36.62 -31.76 3.25
CA ASN A 1068 -35.27 -31.94 2.67
C ASN A 1068 -34.70 -30.64 2.03
N GLY A 1069 -35.34 -29.49 2.27
CA GLY A 1069 -34.98 -28.20 1.72
C GLY A 1069 -33.80 -27.54 2.43
N ARG A 1070 -33.00 -26.80 1.67
CA ARG A 1070 -31.80 -26.08 2.13
C ARG A 1070 -31.99 -24.59 1.85
N ALA A 1071 -31.75 -23.71 2.83
CA ALA A 1071 -31.56 -22.29 2.54
C ALA A 1071 -30.29 -22.14 1.71
N PHE A 1072 -29.18 -22.59 2.29
CA PHE A 1072 -27.96 -22.89 1.56
C PHE A 1072 -27.26 -24.11 2.15
N ALA A 1073 -26.46 -24.81 1.35
CA ALA A 1073 -25.60 -25.89 1.82
C ALA A 1073 -24.35 -26.01 0.95
N LEU A 1074 -23.20 -26.07 1.61
CA LEU A 1074 -21.93 -26.45 1.01
C LEU A 1074 -21.67 -27.93 1.30
N GLU A 1075 -21.56 -28.73 0.25
CA GLU A 1075 -21.46 -30.18 0.30
C GLU A 1075 -20.27 -30.69 -0.49
N VAL A 1076 -19.82 -31.89 -0.15
CA VAL A 1076 -18.98 -32.72 -1.02
C VAL A 1076 -19.89 -33.74 -1.70
N SER A 1077 -19.87 -33.81 -3.02
CA SER A 1077 -20.65 -34.78 -3.80
C SER A 1077 -19.84 -35.26 -4.99
N GLY A 1078 -19.68 -36.58 -5.15
CA GLY A 1078 -18.83 -37.14 -6.23
C GLY A 1078 -17.36 -36.74 -6.10
N GLY A 1079 -16.91 -36.34 -4.91
CA GLY A 1079 -15.58 -35.80 -4.65
C GLY A 1079 -15.39 -34.31 -4.95
N LYS A 1080 -16.44 -33.59 -5.35
CA LYS A 1080 -16.43 -32.17 -5.72
C LYS A 1080 -17.09 -31.31 -4.65
N ILE A 1081 -16.67 -30.06 -4.53
CA ILE A 1081 -17.39 -29.05 -3.74
C ILE A 1081 -18.63 -28.63 -4.52
N ARG A 1082 -19.80 -28.68 -3.87
CA ARG A 1082 -21.09 -28.24 -4.37
C ARG A 1082 -21.64 -27.18 -3.44
N MET A 1083 -22.11 -26.06 -3.99
CA MET A 1083 -22.92 -25.11 -3.23
C MET A 1083 -24.35 -25.18 -3.70
N ILE A 1084 -25.29 -25.28 -2.78
CA ILE A 1084 -26.73 -25.24 -3.05
C ILE A 1084 -27.27 -23.96 -2.44
N VAL A 1085 -28.01 -23.17 -3.20
CA VAL A 1085 -28.89 -22.12 -2.66
C VAL A 1085 -30.32 -22.33 -3.16
N SER A 1086 -31.32 -22.03 -2.33
CA SER A 1086 -32.72 -22.05 -2.76
C SER A 1086 -33.44 -20.75 -2.43
N LYS A 1087 -34.41 -20.38 -3.27
CA LYS A 1087 -35.23 -19.17 -3.07
C LYS A 1087 -36.40 -19.37 -2.10
N ASN A 1088 -36.91 -20.60 -1.98
CA ASN A 1088 -38.13 -20.93 -1.22
C ASN A 1088 -37.90 -22.01 -0.15
N GLY A 1089 -36.66 -22.40 0.13
CA GLY A 1089 -36.36 -23.44 1.11
C GLY A 1089 -36.79 -24.83 0.65
N ILE A 1090 -36.84 -25.08 -0.68
CA ILE A 1090 -37.29 -26.33 -1.31
C ILE A 1090 -36.23 -26.81 -2.31
N TYR A 1091 -35.87 -28.09 -2.24
CA TYR A 1091 -34.95 -28.77 -3.16
C TYR A 1091 -35.73 -29.46 -4.30
N ASP A 1092 -36.29 -28.66 -5.22
CA ASP A 1092 -37.06 -29.10 -6.39
C ASP A 1092 -36.63 -28.30 -7.65
N THR A 1093 -36.86 -28.89 -8.82
CA THR A 1093 -36.50 -28.36 -10.14
C THR A 1093 -36.99 -26.91 -10.32
N GLY A 1094 -36.06 -25.98 -10.54
CA GLY A 1094 -36.35 -24.56 -10.76
C GLY A 1094 -36.45 -23.69 -9.49
N THR A 1095 -36.19 -24.24 -8.30
CA THR A 1095 -36.17 -23.48 -7.03
C THR A 1095 -34.81 -23.44 -6.34
N PHE A 1096 -33.78 -24.09 -6.91
CA PHE A 1096 -32.41 -24.07 -6.41
C PHE A 1096 -31.37 -23.85 -7.52
N SER A 1097 -30.15 -23.47 -7.13
CA SER A 1097 -28.97 -23.44 -7.98
C SER A 1097 -27.83 -24.24 -7.34
N GLN A 1098 -27.07 -24.96 -8.16
CA GLN A 1098 -26.01 -25.87 -7.69
C GLN A 1098 -24.76 -25.93 -8.59
N PRO A 1099 -23.86 -24.94 -8.56
CA PRO A 1099 -22.56 -25.11 -9.20
C PRO A 1099 -21.70 -26.12 -8.42
N ASP A 1100 -21.07 -27.01 -9.17
CA ASP A 1100 -20.07 -27.96 -8.69
C ASP A 1100 -18.67 -27.47 -9.08
N SER A 1101 -17.65 -27.77 -8.28
CA SER A 1101 -16.25 -27.59 -8.66
C SER A 1101 -15.89 -28.48 -9.86
N VAL A 1102 -14.89 -28.07 -10.63
CA VAL A 1102 -14.35 -28.87 -11.73
C VAL A 1102 -13.48 -29.99 -11.16
N SER A 1103 -12.61 -29.64 -10.22
CA SER A 1103 -11.65 -30.53 -9.58
C SER A 1103 -12.29 -31.36 -8.47
N ASN A 1104 -11.75 -32.56 -8.29
CA ASN A 1104 -12.04 -33.40 -7.13
C ASN A 1104 -11.09 -33.00 -5.98
N ILE A 1105 -11.64 -32.86 -4.78
CA ILE A 1105 -10.91 -32.54 -3.55
C ILE A 1105 -10.74 -33.75 -2.61
N ASN A 1106 -11.31 -34.90 -2.98
CA ASN A 1106 -11.39 -36.08 -2.13
C ASN A 1106 -10.14 -36.99 -2.20
N ASN A 1107 -8.96 -36.40 -2.39
CA ASN A 1107 -7.68 -37.11 -2.51
C ASN A 1107 -6.97 -37.31 -1.16
N GLY A 1108 -7.62 -36.97 -0.04
CA GLY A 1108 -7.02 -37.04 1.30
C GLY A 1108 -5.98 -35.95 1.60
N SER A 1109 -5.88 -34.91 0.75
CA SER A 1109 -5.03 -33.73 0.99
C SER A 1109 -5.90 -32.52 1.39
N TRP A 1110 -5.26 -31.50 1.97
CA TRP A 1110 -5.92 -30.24 2.29
C TRP A 1110 -6.16 -29.43 1.01
N HIS A 1111 -7.39 -29.00 0.81
CA HIS A 1111 -7.80 -28.06 -0.24
C HIS A 1111 -8.50 -26.86 0.39
N TYR A 1112 -8.29 -25.67 -0.18
CA TYR A 1112 -9.00 -24.47 0.20
C TYR A 1112 -10.23 -24.32 -0.69
N PHE A 1113 -11.41 -24.17 -0.09
CA PHE A 1113 -12.64 -23.90 -0.82
C PHE A 1113 -13.10 -22.46 -0.55
N SER A 1114 -13.68 -21.84 -1.56
CA SER A 1114 -14.45 -20.60 -1.39
C SER A 1114 -15.60 -20.57 -2.38
N VAL A 1115 -16.80 -20.21 -1.92
CA VAL A 1115 -17.97 -20.05 -2.78
C VAL A 1115 -18.63 -18.71 -2.51
N THR A 1116 -18.86 -17.95 -3.57
CA THR A 1116 -19.51 -16.63 -3.52
C THR A 1116 -20.90 -16.68 -4.15
N TYR A 1117 -21.83 -15.92 -3.59
CA TYR A 1117 -23.17 -15.70 -4.09
C TYR A 1117 -23.48 -14.20 -4.06
N HIS A 1118 -23.93 -13.67 -5.20
CA HIS A 1118 -24.34 -12.28 -5.37
C HIS A 1118 -25.73 -12.25 -5.99
N TYR A 1119 -26.73 -11.84 -5.21
CA TYR A 1119 -28.11 -11.69 -5.66
C TYR A 1119 -28.28 -10.42 -6.49
N ILE A 1120 -28.86 -10.59 -7.68
CA ILE A 1120 -29.24 -9.49 -8.57
C ILE A 1120 -30.73 -9.63 -8.90
N THR A 1121 -31.48 -8.55 -8.70
CA THR A 1121 -32.94 -8.50 -8.75
C THR A 1121 -33.55 -8.73 -10.13
N ASP A 1122 -32.76 -8.61 -11.20
CA ASP A 1122 -33.19 -8.80 -12.59
C ASP A 1122 -33.11 -10.26 -13.08
N GLY A 1123 -32.70 -11.19 -12.20
CA GLY A 1123 -32.54 -12.61 -12.52
C GLY A 1123 -31.13 -13.00 -12.98
N THR A 1124 -30.16 -12.09 -12.95
CA THR A 1124 -28.74 -12.35 -13.33
C THR A 1124 -27.83 -12.68 -12.13
N SER A 1125 -28.40 -13.16 -11.03
CA SER A 1125 -27.64 -13.47 -9.81
C SER A 1125 -26.47 -14.40 -10.11
N GLN A 1126 -25.31 -14.13 -9.48
CA GLN A 1126 -24.07 -14.84 -9.77
C GLN A 1126 -23.69 -15.77 -8.63
N MET A 1127 -23.18 -16.95 -8.96
CA MET A 1127 -22.53 -17.83 -7.99
C MET A 1127 -21.24 -18.40 -8.56
N SER A 1128 -20.16 -18.37 -7.78
CA SER A 1128 -18.83 -18.80 -8.23
C SER A 1128 -18.16 -19.71 -7.21
N VAL A 1129 -17.59 -20.82 -7.67
CA VAL A 1129 -16.87 -21.81 -6.86
C VAL A 1129 -15.37 -21.72 -7.16
N TYR A 1130 -14.58 -21.60 -6.10
CA TYR A 1130 -13.13 -21.51 -6.13
C TYR A 1130 -12.51 -22.67 -5.35
N ILE A 1131 -11.47 -23.28 -5.92
CA ILE A 1131 -10.63 -24.29 -5.26
C ILE A 1131 -9.18 -23.83 -5.31
N ASP A 1132 -8.50 -23.87 -4.17
CA ASP A 1132 -7.09 -23.50 -4.02
C ASP A 1132 -6.78 -22.11 -4.60
N GLY A 1133 -7.71 -21.16 -4.35
CA GLY A 1133 -7.62 -19.77 -4.80
C GLY A 1133 -8.01 -19.51 -6.26
N ASN A 1134 -8.28 -20.55 -7.05
CA ASN A 1134 -8.60 -20.43 -8.47
C ASN A 1134 -10.11 -20.56 -8.72
N LEU A 1135 -10.67 -19.71 -9.61
CA LEU A 1135 -12.05 -19.85 -10.05
C LEU A 1135 -12.20 -21.12 -10.89
N GLU A 1136 -13.08 -22.03 -10.48
CA GLU A 1136 -13.33 -23.27 -11.22
C GLU A 1136 -14.65 -23.25 -11.98
N THR A 1137 -15.71 -22.69 -11.40
CA THR A 1137 -17.04 -22.69 -12.01
C THR A 1137 -17.81 -21.45 -11.61
N SER A 1138 -18.62 -20.92 -12.52
CA SER A 1138 -19.53 -19.81 -12.26
C SER A 1138 -20.83 -19.99 -13.02
N ILE A 1139 -21.93 -19.55 -12.43
CA ILE A 1139 -23.26 -19.45 -13.05
C ILE A 1139 -23.80 -18.02 -12.88
N SER A 1140 -24.46 -17.50 -13.90
CA SER A 1140 -24.91 -16.09 -13.98
C SER A 1140 -26.43 -15.93 -13.93
N ASN A 1141 -27.15 -16.97 -13.51
CA ASN A 1141 -28.60 -17.01 -13.37
C ASN A 1141 -29.00 -17.84 -12.14
N ALA A 1142 -28.27 -17.66 -11.04
CA ALA A 1142 -28.57 -18.32 -9.78
C ALA A 1142 -29.95 -17.90 -9.24
N VAL A 1143 -30.65 -18.79 -8.55
CA VAL A 1143 -31.91 -18.45 -7.88
C VAL A 1143 -31.65 -17.54 -6.69
N GLY A 1144 -32.62 -16.70 -6.34
CA GLY A 1144 -32.45 -15.76 -5.25
C GLY A 1144 -33.66 -14.90 -4.92
N PRO A 1145 -33.61 -14.15 -3.79
CA PRO A 1145 -32.56 -14.18 -2.77
C PRO A 1145 -32.57 -15.53 -2.00
N ILE A 1146 -31.55 -15.81 -1.21
CA ILE A 1146 -31.49 -17.05 -0.40
C ILE A 1146 -32.69 -17.08 0.56
N PHE A 1147 -33.34 -18.24 0.68
CA PHE A 1147 -34.46 -18.42 1.60
C PHE A 1147 -34.03 -18.16 3.05
N ASN A 1148 -34.76 -17.30 3.75
CA ASN A 1148 -34.52 -17.07 5.17
C ASN A 1148 -35.07 -18.26 5.98
N SER A 1149 -34.19 -19.07 6.56
CA SER A 1149 -34.58 -20.17 7.43
C SER A 1149 -34.28 -19.88 8.89
N SER A 1150 -35.22 -20.26 9.76
CA SER A 1150 -35.03 -20.26 11.21
C SER A 1150 -34.29 -21.51 11.74
N ALA A 1151 -33.86 -22.45 10.89
CA ALA A 1151 -33.13 -23.64 11.35
C ALA A 1151 -31.65 -23.35 11.66
N PRO A 1152 -31.03 -24.08 12.62
CA PRO A 1152 -29.64 -23.87 13.00
C PRO A 1152 -28.65 -23.93 11.84
N LEU A 1153 -27.58 -23.14 11.94
CA LEU A 1153 -26.39 -23.32 11.09
C LEU A 1153 -25.59 -24.50 11.63
N ARG A 1154 -25.29 -25.49 10.76
CA ARG A 1154 -24.50 -26.66 11.14
C ARG A 1154 -23.32 -26.87 10.22
N MET A 1155 -22.19 -27.28 10.81
CA MET A 1155 -21.05 -27.87 10.11
C MET A 1155 -20.98 -29.36 10.40
N GLY A 1156 -20.63 -30.16 9.40
CA GLY A 1156 -20.40 -31.59 9.54
C GLY A 1156 -21.65 -32.49 9.53
N ARG A 1157 -22.85 -31.94 9.72
CA ARG A 1157 -24.11 -32.72 9.73
C ARG A 1157 -25.34 -31.89 9.37
N SER A 1158 -26.20 -32.47 8.54
CA SER A 1158 -27.51 -31.90 8.17
C SER A 1158 -28.48 -31.82 9.34
N ALA A 1159 -29.49 -30.94 9.23
CA ALA A 1159 -30.49 -30.72 10.29
C ALA A 1159 -31.30 -31.99 10.62
N ASN A 1160 -31.62 -32.80 9.60
CA ASN A 1160 -32.43 -34.01 9.69
C ASN A 1160 -31.62 -35.31 9.87
N ASP A 1161 -30.30 -35.21 10.10
CA ASP A 1161 -29.39 -36.36 10.24
C ASP A 1161 -29.20 -37.24 8.99
N GLY A 1162 -29.70 -36.84 7.82
CA GLY A 1162 -29.64 -37.63 6.59
C GLY A 1162 -28.25 -37.63 5.92
N ILE A 1163 -27.50 -36.54 6.08
CA ILE A 1163 -26.20 -36.29 5.44
C ILE A 1163 -25.16 -35.92 6.51
N LYS A 1164 -24.02 -36.59 6.49
CA LYS A 1164 -22.94 -36.52 7.51
C LYS A 1164 -21.59 -36.37 6.82
N PHE A 1165 -20.69 -35.59 7.40
CA PHE A 1165 -19.35 -35.38 6.87
C PHE A 1165 -18.34 -36.30 7.54
N ALA A 1166 -17.50 -36.93 6.71
CA ALA A 1166 -16.30 -37.61 7.16
C ALA A 1166 -15.08 -36.89 6.58
N GLY A 1167 -14.22 -36.36 7.44
CA GLY A 1167 -13.07 -35.55 7.03
C GLY A 1167 -12.65 -34.54 8.08
N GLN A 1168 -11.76 -33.63 7.69
CA GLN A 1168 -11.25 -32.57 8.55
C GLN A 1168 -11.64 -31.19 7.99
N LEU A 1169 -12.01 -30.27 8.88
CA LEU A 1169 -12.28 -28.88 8.56
C LEU A 1169 -11.39 -27.97 9.42
N ASP A 1170 -11.01 -26.84 8.83
CA ASP A 1170 -10.16 -25.86 9.47
C ASP A 1170 -10.43 -24.45 8.88
N GLU A 1171 -10.28 -23.41 9.72
CA GLU A 1171 -10.39 -22.00 9.34
C GLU A 1171 -11.69 -21.65 8.57
N VAL A 1172 -12.83 -22.14 9.06
CA VAL A 1172 -14.13 -21.96 8.38
C VAL A 1172 -14.64 -20.52 8.57
N ARG A 1173 -15.04 -19.88 7.47
CA ARG A 1173 -15.47 -18.48 7.42
C ARG A 1173 -16.80 -18.28 6.71
N ILE A 1174 -17.57 -17.29 7.16
CA ILE A 1174 -18.75 -16.75 6.49
C ILE A 1174 -18.64 -15.23 6.37
N TYR A 1175 -18.93 -14.70 5.19
CA TYR A 1175 -19.02 -13.26 4.91
C TYR A 1175 -20.41 -12.87 4.41
N ASN A 1176 -20.87 -11.68 4.81
CA ASN A 1176 -22.14 -11.06 4.39
C ASN A 1176 -22.07 -10.37 3.01
N ARG A 1177 -21.05 -10.69 2.23
CA ARG A 1177 -20.81 -10.14 0.89
C ARG A 1177 -20.16 -11.19 0.00
N ALA A 1178 -20.31 -11.03 -1.31
CA ALA A 1178 -19.52 -11.77 -2.29
C ALA A 1178 -18.08 -11.21 -2.28
N LEU A 1179 -17.10 -12.05 -1.96
CA LEU A 1179 -15.68 -11.68 -2.04
C LEU A 1179 -15.21 -11.63 -3.50
N SER A 1180 -14.27 -10.75 -3.80
CA SER A 1180 -13.59 -10.71 -5.09
C SER A 1180 -12.58 -11.87 -5.23
N ALA A 1181 -12.22 -12.21 -6.47
CA ALA A 1181 -11.21 -13.23 -6.74
C ALA A 1181 -9.85 -12.91 -6.07
N ALA A 1182 -9.47 -11.64 -5.97
CA ALA A 1182 -8.25 -11.21 -5.30
C ALA A 1182 -8.31 -11.45 -3.78
N GLU A 1183 -9.44 -11.15 -3.14
CA GLU A 1183 -9.64 -11.43 -1.71
C GLU A 1183 -9.61 -12.93 -1.42
N ILE A 1184 -10.21 -13.74 -2.28
CA ILE A 1184 -10.19 -15.21 -2.18
C ILE A 1184 -8.78 -15.76 -2.37
N SER A 1185 -8.06 -15.27 -3.38
CA SER A 1185 -6.65 -15.62 -3.61
C SER A 1185 -5.77 -15.25 -2.41
N ASN A 1186 -6.03 -14.09 -1.80
CA ASN A 1186 -5.33 -13.68 -0.58
C ASN A 1186 -5.63 -14.61 0.60
N LEU A 1187 -6.90 -14.96 0.85
CA LEU A 1187 -7.27 -15.90 1.93
C LEU A 1187 -6.66 -17.30 1.72
N TYR A 1188 -6.59 -17.77 0.47
CA TYR A 1188 -5.89 -19.00 0.13
C TYR A 1188 -4.40 -18.89 0.42
N ASN A 1189 -3.73 -17.84 -0.08
CA ASN A 1189 -2.29 -17.67 0.07
C ASN A 1189 -1.86 -17.49 1.52
N THR A 1190 -2.65 -16.82 2.35
CA THR A 1190 -2.39 -16.69 3.80
C THR A 1190 -2.55 -18.03 4.52
N GLY A 1191 -3.50 -18.89 4.12
CA GLY A 1191 -3.63 -20.25 4.65
C GLY A 1191 -2.66 -21.26 4.04
N LYS A 1192 -2.03 -20.93 2.91
CA LYS A 1192 -1.03 -21.75 2.22
C LYS A 1192 0.34 -21.65 2.87
N VAL A 1193 0.63 -20.56 3.59
CA VAL A 1193 1.84 -20.46 4.42
C VAL A 1193 1.73 -21.53 5.51
N GLU A 1194 2.21 -22.74 5.21
CA GLU A 1194 2.77 -23.59 6.24
C GLU A 1194 3.79 -22.70 6.93
N MET A 1195 3.58 -22.38 8.20
CA MET A 1195 4.68 -21.90 9.04
C MET A 1195 5.64 -23.09 9.24
N ARG A 1196 6.29 -23.51 8.16
CA ARG A 1196 7.55 -24.22 8.21
C ARG A 1196 8.52 -23.24 8.85
N ARG A 1197 8.97 -23.60 10.03
CA ARG A 1197 10.14 -22.99 10.64
C ARG A 1197 11.38 -23.53 9.95
#